data_AF-A0A1E8CJ32-F1
#
_entry.id   AF-A0A1E8CJ32-F1
#
_cell.length_a   1.000
_cell.length_b   1.000
_cell.length_c   1.000
_cell.angle_alpha   90.00
_cell.angle_beta   90.00
_cell.angle_gamma   90.00
#
_symmetry.space_group_name_H-M   'P 1'
#
loop_
_entity.id
_entity.type
_entity.pdbx_description
1 polymer ?
#
loop_
_entity_poly.entity_id
_entity_poly.type
_entity_poly.pdbx_seq_one_letter_code
_entity_poly.pdbx_strand_id
1 'polypeptide(L)'
;MICALTSFWLAAGTAWADDRITNFMLIDQHGEATELYYHDDASAVVLMAHRIESPLVAESARTLAAVQQQFSNVRIFLINAIEDEDREAIRTDMKDIDVNMSVLDDRAQLVTRALGLTHAGQALVVDTKTWQVLYRGPVVDSVAGSANPVRDVLAQHTSGDPATLTVTAMPASHGSEELPLPDAAERDAYQHISYTDSVAPILMRKCVDCHRPGGIGPWAMTSHAMIQGFSPMIRETILTKRMPPWHADPAVGNFAHDISLTIEEEQTLVNWIEAGARRGDGPDPLESVAAVESTWALGEPDLIIDLPGFTVPATGVLDYENFAVANPLATPVWVRAVQIIPGDRQAVHHVIATVGPHSPANDADDGDALTDPQLMTFVPGNEVYQYPEGTGLYVPANSSFYAQMHYTTYGREASDNTRIGLYFAEQAPEHVLQHYAIINPQLQIPAGAREHEETAYYQFQRDAIIYALFPHAHYRGKASRFSLRYPDGSEELVLSSPNYDFNWQRYFKFEQPRHVPAGTMVVHRTVYDNSANNLSNPDPDRTVSWGEQTSEEMLYGGISYRYADAGNTDPDANSRVDAEAHFVTSVALGFLDTSLDGRVSLDEMPGNMRGQLAAAFESLDYNQSGGLEYDQLYVLMTQTPVGEALMDAF
;
A
#
# COMPACT_ATOMS: atom_id res chain seq x y z
N MET A 1 -60.97 -0.48 -41.58
CA MET A 1 -61.46 -0.22 -40.21
C MET A 1 -60.73 -1.20 -39.30
N ILE A 2 -59.50 -0.85 -38.87
CA ILE A 2 -59.17 -0.11 -37.63
C ILE A 2 -59.64 -0.89 -36.39
N CYS A 3 -58.68 -1.52 -35.70
CA CYS A 3 -58.35 -1.19 -34.31
C CYS A 3 -57.03 -1.86 -33.93
N ALA A 4 -55.96 -1.05 -33.92
CA ALA A 4 -54.70 -1.39 -33.28
C ALA A 4 -54.90 -1.29 -31.77
N LEU A 5 -54.58 -2.35 -31.04
CA LEU A 5 -54.43 -2.35 -29.59
C LEU A 5 -52.94 -2.18 -29.29
N THR A 6 -52.54 -0.93 -29.10
CA THR A 6 -51.25 -0.56 -28.50
C THR A 6 -51.26 -1.02 -27.04
N SER A 7 -50.44 -2.03 -26.73
CA SER A 7 -50.15 -2.42 -25.36
C SER A 7 -49.10 -1.45 -24.81
N PHE A 8 -49.52 -0.57 -23.90
CA PHE A 8 -48.62 0.22 -23.07
C PHE A 8 -47.84 -0.74 -22.17
N TRP A 9 -46.57 -0.98 -22.47
CA TRP A 9 -45.63 -1.47 -21.48
C TRP A 9 -45.33 -0.32 -20.52
N LEU A 10 -45.96 -0.34 -19.35
CA LEU A 10 -45.44 0.40 -18.21
C LEU A 10 -44.07 -0.19 -17.89
N ALA A 11 -43.01 0.60 -18.07
CA ALA A 11 -41.73 0.37 -17.43
C ALA A 11 -42.00 0.33 -15.91
N ALA A 12 -41.99 -0.87 -15.35
CA ALA A 12 -42.02 -1.04 -13.91
C ALA A 12 -40.69 -0.51 -13.37
N GLY A 13 -40.66 0.76 -12.99
CA GLY A 13 -39.64 1.27 -12.11
C GLY A 13 -39.67 0.41 -10.84
N THR A 14 -38.64 -0.40 -10.65
CA THR A 14 -38.36 -1.00 -9.35
C THR A 14 -38.24 0.17 -8.38
N ALA A 15 -39.19 0.32 -7.47
CA ALA A 15 -39.05 1.21 -6.34
C ALA A 15 -37.98 0.60 -5.43
N TRP A 16 -36.82 1.25 -5.33
CA TRP A 16 -35.75 0.86 -4.41
C TRP A 16 -36.22 1.27 -3.02
N ALA A 17 -36.77 0.31 -2.26
CA ALA A 17 -36.98 0.49 -0.84
C ALA A 17 -35.59 0.43 -0.19
N ASP A 18 -35.01 1.60 0.05
CA ASP A 18 -33.66 1.89 0.57
C ASP A 18 -32.56 2.00 -0.51
N ASP A 19 -32.53 3.13 -1.25
CA ASP A 19 -31.47 3.49 -2.22
C ASP A 19 -30.20 3.95 -1.48
N ARG A 20 -29.68 3.08 -0.61
CA ARG A 20 -28.45 3.29 0.15
C ARG A 20 -27.26 2.73 -0.63
N ILE A 21 -26.24 3.55 -0.86
CA ILE A 21 -25.05 3.10 -1.58
C ILE A 21 -24.10 2.33 -0.68
N THR A 22 -23.57 1.22 -1.19
CA THR A 22 -22.53 0.44 -0.51
C THR A 22 -21.18 1.12 -0.68
N ASN A 23 -20.29 0.90 0.30
CA ASN A 23 -18.92 1.39 0.24
C ASN A 23 -18.17 0.80 -0.97
N PHE A 24 -17.15 1.53 -1.44
CA PHE A 24 -16.21 1.11 -2.46
C PHE A 24 -14.92 1.92 -2.33
N MET A 25 -13.85 1.42 -2.96
CA MET A 25 -12.60 2.13 -3.14
C MET A 25 -12.15 2.03 -4.59
N LEU A 26 -11.76 3.16 -5.17
CA LEU A 26 -11.20 3.25 -6.52
C LEU A 26 -9.92 4.10 -6.49
N ILE A 27 -9.03 3.84 -7.43
CA ILE A 27 -7.82 4.64 -7.63
C ILE A 27 -8.12 5.68 -8.71
N ASP A 28 -7.70 6.92 -8.51
CA ASP A 28 -7.95 8.00 -9.46
C ASP A 28 -6.86 8.12 -10.54
N GLN A 29 -7.02 9.10 -11.44
CA GLN A 29 -6.07 9.38 -12.50
C GLN A 29 -4.67 9.78 -12.01
N HIS A 30 -4.48 10.11 -10.74
CA HIS A 30 -3.18 10.44 -10.15
C HIS A 30 -2.56 9.25 -9.41
N GLY A 31 -3.26 8.11 -9.35
CA GLY A 31 -2.82 6.95 -8.58
C GLY A 31 -3.14 7.10 -7.11
N GLU A 32 -4.17 7.84 -6.73
CA GLU A 32 -4.60 8.03 -5.34
C GLU A 32 -5.86 7.23 -5.04
N ALA A 33 -5.87 6.47 -3.94
CA ALA A 33 -7.02 5.68 -3.55
C ALA A 33 -8.05 6.54 -2.82
N THR A 34 -9.32 6.43 -3.23
CA THR A 34 -10.46 7.09 -2.58
C THR A 34 -11.46 6.05 -2.12
N GLU A 35 -11.64 5.93 -0.81
CA GLU A 35 -12.74 5.17 -0.20
C GLU A 35 -13.95 6.07 0.01
N LEU A 36 -15.13 5.63 -0.42
CA LEU A 36 -16.34 6.45 -0.29
C LEU A 36 -16.67 6.75 1.18
N TYR A 37 -16.66 5.73 2.05
CA TYR A 37 -17.10 5.87 3.44
C TYR A 37 -16.12 6.66 4.32
N TYR A 38 -14.88 6.86 3.86
CA TYR A 38 -13.92 7.74 4.52
C TYR A 38 -14.40 9.21 4.61
N HIS A 39 -15.31 9.61 3.72
CA HIS A 39 -15.85 10.97 3.64
C HIS A 39 -17.14 11.18 4.49
N ASP A 40 -17.32 10.41 5.56
CA ASP A 40 -18.47 10.54 6.45
C ASP A 40 -18.55 11.90 7.18
N ASP A 41 -17.45 12.66 7.20
CA ASP A 41 -17.34 14.01 7.77
C ASP A 41 -17.99 15.08 6.90
N ALA A 42 -18.04 14.86 5.58
CA ALA A 42 -18.72 15.75 4.65
C ALA A 42 -20.24 15.77 4.90
N SER A 43 -20.95 16.78 4.43
CA SER A 43 -22.42 16.84 4.45
C SER A 43 -23.04 15.98 3.35
N ALA A 44 -22.36 15.85 2.23
CA ALA A 44 -22.77 15.03 1.09
C ALA A 44 -21.56 14.69 0.20
N VAL A 45 -21.69 13.62 -0.57
CA VAL A 45 -20.80 13.28 -1.68
C VAL A 45 -21.58 13.37 -2.99
N VAL A 46 -20.97 13.97 -4.02
CA VAL A 46 -21.48 13.95 -5.40
C VAL A 46 -20.61 13.03 -6.23
N LEU A 47 -21.24 12.09 -6.94
CA LEU A 47 -20.57 11.16 -7.86
C LEU A 47 -21.11 11.42 -9.26
N MET A 48 -20.26 11.70 -10.25
CA MET A 48 -20.68 11.92 -11.63
C MET A 48 -19.96 10.99 -12.58
N ALA A 49 -20.70 10.34 -13.48
CA ALA A 49 -20.11 9.55 -14.55
C ALA A 49 -19.31 10.44 -15.52
N HIS A 50 -18.12 9.97 -15.86
CA HIS A 50 -17.13 10.65 -16.68
C HIS A 50 -16.84 9.87 -17.96
N ARG A 51 -16.44 10.61 -19.00
CA ARG A 51 -15.86 10.12 -20.25
C ARG A 51 -14.98 11.21 -20.85
N ILE A 52 -13.82 10.86 -21.40
CA ILE A 52 -12.99 11.85 -22.10
C ILE A 52 -13.68 12.38 -23.35
N GLU A 53 -13.27 13.57 -23.80
CA GLU A 53 -13.75 14.22 -25.03
C GLU A 53 -15.28 14.45 -25.09
N SER A 54 -15.98 14.42 -23.94
CA SER A 54 -17.43 14.68 -23.86
C SER A 54 -17.71 16.16 -23.55
N PRO A 55 -18.39 16.91 -24.45
CA PRO A 55 -18.80 18.28 -24.17
C PRO A 55 -19.74 18.40 -22.95
N LEU A 56 -20.60 17.39 -22.75
CA LEU A 56 -21.50 17.35 -21.60
C LEU A 56 -20.73 17.19 -20.28
N VAL A 57 -19.73 16.31 -20.26
CA VAL A 57 -18.84 16.13 -19.09
C VAL A 57 -18.05 17.41 -18.83
N ALA A 58 -17.48 18.05 -19.86
CA ALA A 58 -16.74 19.31 -19.70
C ALA A 58 -17.60 20.44 -19.10
N GLU A 59 -18.86 20.57 -19.54
CA GLU A 59 -19.81 21.53 -18.98
C GLU A 59 -20.23 21.16 -17.54
N SER A 60 -20.51 19.87 -17.31
CA SER A 60 -20.92 19.34 -16.00
C SER A 60 -19.82 19.47 -14.95
N ALA A 61 -18.58 19.13 -15.30
CA ALA A 61 -17.42 19.21 -14.42
C ALA A 61 -17.13 20.66 -14.01
N ARG A 62 -17.18 21.62 -14.96
CA ARG A 62 -17.06 23.07 -14.64
C ARG A 62 -18.20 23.55 -13.75
N THR A 63 -19.41 23.05 -13.96
CA THR A 63 -20.56 23.36 -13.11
C THR A 63 -20.37 22.82 -11.69
N LEU A 64 -19.91 21.57 -11.56
CA LEU A 64 -19.59 20.98 -10.26
C LEU A 64 -18.41 21.69 -9.58
N ALA A 65 -17.42 22.20 -10.32
CA ALA A 65 -16.32 22.98 -9.75
C ALA A 65 -16.85 24.26 -9.07
N ALA A 66 -17.82 24.93 -9.67
CA ALA A 66 -18.51 26.06 -9.06
C ALA A 66 -19.35 25.64 -7.83
N VAL A 67 -19.98 24.46 -7.86
CA VAL A 67 -20.70 23.89 -6.71
C VAL A 67 -19.74 23.60 -5.54
N GLN A 68 -18.57 23.01 -5.80
CA GLN A 68 -17.55 22.73 -4.78
C GLN A 68 -17.10 24.01 -4.06
N GLN A 69 -16.94 25.11 -4.81
CA GLN A 69 -16.60 26.42 -4.23
C GLN A 69 -17.72 26.98 -3.34
N GLN A 70 -18.98 26.70 -3.68
CA GLN A 70 -20.13 27.15 -2.90
C GLN A 70 -20.38 26.28 -1.65
N PHE A 71 -20.11 24.98 -1.72
CA PHE A 71 -20.35 24.02 -0.65
C PHE A 71 -19.04 23.35 -0.20
N SER A 72 -18.28 24.03 0.64
CA SER A 72 -16.95 23.56 1.09
C SER A 72 -16.97 22.22 1.86
N ASN A 73 -18.09 21.88 2.50
CA ASN A 73 -18.28 20.61 3.20
C ASN A 73 -18.92 19.51 2.33
N VAL A 74 -18.87 19.64 1.00
CA VAL A 74 -19.26 18.59 0.04
C VAL A 74 -17.99 18.04 -0.58
N ARG A 75 -18.01 16.76 -0.95
CA ARG A 75 -16.96 16.13 -1.77
C ARG A 75 -17.54 15.77 -3.12
N ILE A 76 -16.77 15.97 -4.18
CA ILE A 76 -17.20 15.69 -5.54
C ILE A 76 -16.15 14.81 -6.20
N PHE A 77 -16.59 13.69 -6.75
CA PHE A 77 -15.77 12.76 -7.52
C PHE A 77 -16.42 12.47 -8.87
N LEU A 78 -15.58 12.31 -9.87
CA LEU A 78 -15.92 11.82 -11.19
C LEU A 78 -15.61 10.31 -11.22
N ILE A 79 -16.33 9.51 -12.00
CA ILE A 79 -16.09 8.06 -12.15
C ILE A 79 -16.02 7.71 -13.63
N ASN A 80 -14.88 7.21 -14.10
CA ASN A 80 -14.70 6.74 -15.47
C ASN A 80 -14.81 5.21 -15.52
N ALA A 81 -15.72 4.69 -16.35
CA ALA A 81 -15.97 3.26 -16.50
C ALA A 81 -15.68 2.75 -17.93
N ILE A 82 -14.82 3.45 -18.67
CA ILE A 82 -14.50 3.16 -20.06
C ILE A 82 -13.19 2.37 -20.11
N GLU A 83 -13.26 1.12 -20.60
CA GLU A 83 -12.18 0.14 -20.54
C GLU A 83 -10.87 0.63 -21.17
N ASP A 84 -10.95 1.38 -22.27
CA ASP A 84 -9.81 1.86 -23.06
C ASP A 84 -9.38 3.31 -22.75
N GLU A 85 -9.96 3.96 -21.74
CA GLU A 85 -9.56 5.30 -21.28
C GLU A 85 -8.62 5.18 -20.07
N ASP A 86 -7.31 5.23 -20.31
CA ASP A 86 -6.30 5.14 -19.25
C ASP A 86 -6.13 6.45 -18.44
N ARG A 87 -5.35 6.37 -17.36
CA ARG A 87 -5.12 7.51 -16.46
C ARG A 87 -4.44 8.70 -17.16
N GLU A 88 -3.59 8.48 -18.16
CA GLU A 88 -2.92 9.58 -18.88
C GLU A 88 -3.89 10.29 -19.82
N ALA A 89 -4.76 9.54 -20.50
CA ALA A 89 -5.83 10.09 -21.31
C ALA A 89 -6.79 10.93 -20.44
N ILE A 90 -7.17 10.42 -19.27
CA ILE A 90 -8.01 11.15 -18.31
C ILE A 90 -7.31 12.42 -17.81
N ARG A 91 -6.02 12.36 -17.43
CA ARG A 91 -5.25 13.55 -17.02
C ARG A 91 -5.19 14.61 -18.12
N THR A 92 -5.04 14.18 -19.37
CA THR A 92 -5.00 15.07 -20.53
C THR A 92 -6.35 15.75 -20.74
N ASP A 93 -7.45 15.00 -20.71
CA ASP A 93 -8.81 15.55 -20.84
C ASP A 93 -9.14 16.56 -19.74
N MET A 94 -8.88 16.22 -18.48
CA MET A 94 -9.13 17.10 -17.33
C MET A 94 -8.34 18.41 -17.41
N LYS A 95 -7.11 18.35 -17.94
CA LYS A 95 -6.29 19.53 -18.23
C LYS A 95 -6.87 20.37 -19.38
N ASP A 96 -7.35 19.73 -20.44
CA ASP A 96 -7.92 20.41 -21.61
C ASP A 96 -9.24 21.12 -21.28
N ILE A 97 -10.04 20.59 -20.34
CA ILE A 97 -11.27 21.24 -19.87
C ILE A 97 -11.05 22.26 -18.74
N ASP A 98 -9.82 22.39 -18.24
CA ASP A 98 -9.38 23.28 -17.14
C ASP A 98 -10.13 23.01 -15.83
N VAL A 99 -10.23 21.74 -15.44
CA VAL A 99 -10.87 21.31 -14.19
C VAL A 99 -9.91 20.44 -13.38
N ASN A 100 -9.77 20.75 -12.09
CA ASN A 100 -9.01 19.94 -11.14
C ASN A 100 -9.98 19.18 -10.22
N MET A 101 -10.30 17.94 -10.59
CA MET A 101 -11.13 17.00 -9.81
C MET A 101 -10.59 15.59 -9.98
N SER A 102 -10.74 14.77 -8.94
CA SER A 102 -10.43 13.34 -9.02
C SER A 102 -11.47 12.60 -9.87
N VAL A 103 -10.96 11.82 -10.82
CA VAL A 103 -11.67 10.90 -11.70
C VAL A 103 -11.25 9.48 -11.32
N LEU A 104 -12.16 8.80 -10.64
CA LEU A 104 -11.98 7.44 -10.15
C LEU A 104 -12.04 6.44 -11.32
N ASP A 105 -11.03 5.58 -11.44
CA ASP A 105 -10.92 4.54 -12.47
C ASP A 105 -11.75 3.30 -12.06
N ASP A 106 -12.89 3.10 -12.71
CA ASP A 106 -13.76 1.92 -12.60
C ASP A 106 -13.81 1.16 -13.94
N ARG A 107 -12.67 0.89 -14.56
CA ARG A 107 -12.60 0.05 -15.79
C ARG A 107 -13.20 -1.35 -15.62
N ALA A 108 -13.34 -1.86 -14.39
CA ALA A 108 -14.07 -3.08 -14.12
C ALA A 108 -15.60 -2.93 -14.23
N GLN A 109 -16.11 -1.70 -14.26
CA GLN A 109 -17.52 -1.33 -14.40
C GLN A 109 -18.41 -1.87 -13.27
N LEU A 110 -17.80 -2.19 -12.12
CA LEU A 110 -18.51 -2.80 -11.00
C LEU A 110 -19.17 -1.73 -10.13
N VAL A 111 -18.47 -0.62 -9.88
CA VAL A 111 -18.97 0.47 -9.04
C VAL A 111 -20.03 1.29 -9.78
N THR A 112 -19.74 1.73 -11.00
CA THR A 112 -20.63 2.52 -11.87
C THR A 112 -21.96 1.81 -12.10
N ARG A 113 -21.91 0.49 -12.35
CA ARG A 113 -23.11 -0.35 -12.50
C ARG A 113 -23.88 -0.51 -11.19
N ALA A 114 -23.19 -0.72 -10.06
CA ALA A 114 -23.83 -0.79 -8.75
C ALA A 114 -24.50 0.55 -8.36
N LEU A 115 -23.91 1.67 -8.75
CA LEU A 115 -24.45 3.01 -8.58
C LEU A 115 -25.59 3.32 -9.55
N GLY A 116 -25.79 2.54 -10.62
CA GLY A 116 -26.82 2.76 -11.63
C GLY A 116 -26.59 4.01 -12.50
N LEU A 117 -25.33 4.41 -12.66
CA LEU A 117 -24.94 5.46 -13.60
C LEU A 117 -24.90 4.85 -15.00
N THR A 118 -25.60 5.45 -15.97
CA THR A 118 -25.74 4.92 -17.33
C THR A 118 -25.32 5.88 -18.42
N HIS A 119 -25.11 7.16 -18.10
CA HIS A 119 -24.68 8.18 -19.05
C HIS A 119 -23.57 9.03 -18.46
N ALA A 120 -22.60 9.44 -19.27
CA ALA A 120 -21.65 10.48 -18.90
C ALA A 120 -22.39 11.80 -18.56
N GLY A 121 -21.91 12.55 -17.57
CA GLY A 121 -22.59 13.75 -17.05
C GLY A 121 -23.82 13.48 -16.16
N GLN A 122 -24.20 12.21 -15.96
CA GLN A 122 -25.17 11.84 -14.93
C GLN A 122 -24.50 11.85 -13.56
N ALA A 123 -25.17 12.42 -12.56
CA ALA A 123 -24.69 12.52 -11.20
C ALA A 123 -25.65 11.93 -10.16
N LEU A 124 -25.06 11.56 -9.02
CA LEU A 124 -25.70 11.24 -7.77
C LEU A 124 -25.33 12.27 -6.71
N VAL A 125 -26.28 12.65 -5.86
CA VAL A 125 -25.99 13.33 -4.59
C VAL A 125 -26.32 12.38 -3.47
N VAL A 126 -25.40 12.16 -2.54
CA VAL A 126 -25.48 11.16 -1.48
C VAL A 126 -25.33 11.84 -0.13
N ASP A 127 -26.27 11.60 0.78
CA ASP A 127 -26.10 11.98 2.19
C ASP A 127 -25.10 11.04 2.86
N THR A 128 -24.02 11.58 3.42
CA THR A 128 -22.96 10.80 4.08
C THR A 128 -23.36 10.26 5.43
N LYS A 129 -24.42 10.78 6.07
CA LYS A 129 -24.87 10.29 7.38
C LYS A 129 -25.72 9.04 7.29
N THR A 130 -26.45 8.88 6.20
CA THR A 130 -27.32 7.72 5.94
C THR A 130 -26.84 6.86 4.77
N TRP A 131 -25.94 7.39 3.95
CA TRP A 131 -25.52 6.87 2.64
C TRP A 131 -26.67 6.72 1.63
N GLN A 132 -27.79 7.43 1.85
CA GLN A 132 -28.94 7.43 0.95
C GLN A 132 -28.74 8.40 -0.22
N VAL A 133 -29.20 8.00 -1.40
CA VAL A 133 -29.23 8.86 -2.58
C VAL A 133 -30.32 9.92 -2.42
N LEU A 134 -29.93 11.19 -2.52
CA LEU A 134 -30.81 12.36 -2.53
C LEU A 134 -31.19 12.80 -3.95
N TYR A 135 -30.31 12.57 -4.92
CA TYR A 135 -30.52 12.94 -6.31
C TYR A 135 -29.91 11.94 -7.28
N ARG A 136 -30.59 11.71 -8.41
CA ARG A 136 -30.06 10.99 -9.57
C ARG A 136 -30.51 11.70 -10.85
N GLY A 137 -29.59 12.12 -11.69
CA GLY A 137 -29.93 12.76 -12.97
C GLY A 137 -28.81 13.60 -13.57
N PRO A 138 -29.08 14.43 -14.59
CA PRO A 138 -28.06 15.28 -15.21
C PRO A 138 -27.52 16.33 -14.24
N VAL A 139 -26.25 16.70 -14.36
CA VAL A 139 -25.70 17.89 -13.68
C VAL A 139 -26.18 19.17 -14.36
N VAL A 140 -26.08 19.19 -15.69
CA VAL A 140 -26.47 20.32 -16.54
C VAL A 140 -27.60 19.88 -17.46
N ASP A 141 -28.78 20.44 -17.23
CA ASP A 141 -29.85 20.64 -18.21
C ASP A 141 -30.95 21.45 -17.52
N SER A 142 -31.75 22.20 -18.29
CA SER A 142 -32.89 22.98 -17.77
C SER A 142 -34.07 22.07 -17.40
N VAL A 143 -33.86 21.16 -16.45
CA VAL A 143 -34.91 20.22 -16.02
C VAL A 143 -35.74 20.85 -14.92
N ALA A 144 -37.06 20.83 -15.08
CA ALA A 144 -38.03 21.32 -14.10
C ALA A 144 -37.80 22.77 -13.61
N GLY A 145 -37.15 23.62 -14.42
CA GLY A 145 -36.90 25.03 -14.09
C GLY A 145 -35.64 25.30 -13.27
N SER A 146 -34.82 24.27 -12.98
CA SER A 146 -33.48 24.45 -12.41
C SER A 146 -32.43 24.46 -13.51
N ALA A 147 -31.45 25.36 -13.42
CA ALA A 147 -30.25 25.34 -14.25
C ALA A 147 -29.13 24.47 -13.65
N ASN A 148 -29.27 24.05 -12.37
CA ASN A 148 -28.30 23.21 -11.67
C ASN A 148 -29.01 22.42 -10.55
N PRO A 149 -29.60 21.26 -10.88
CA PRO A 149 -30.35 20.44 -9.92
C PRO A 149 -29.49 19.96 -8.75
N VAL A 150 -28.21 19.66 -8.98
CA VAL A 150 -27.27 19.22 -7.93
C VAL A 150 -27.12 20.29 -6.86
N ARG A 151 -26.90 21.55 -7.26
CA ARG A 151 -26.80 22.70 -6.34
C ARG A 151 -28.08 22.89 -5.53
N ASP A 152 -29.24 22.73 -6.16
CA ASP A 152 -30.54 22.93 -5.50
C ASP A 152 -30.80 21.85 -4.43
N VAL A 153 -30.48 20.59 -4.74
CA VAL A 153 -30.57 19.49 -3.77
C VAL A 153 -29.58 19.67 -2.62
N LEU A 154 -28.34 20.08 -2.90
CA LEU A 154 -27.36 20.38 -1.86
C LEU A 154 -27.79 21.55 -0.98
N ALA A 155 -28.38 22.60 -1.56
CA ALA A 155 -28.91 23.74 -0.80
C ALA A 155 -30.06 23.31 0.14
N GLN A 156 -30.95 22.43 -0.33
CA GLN A 156 -32.04 21.88 0.49
C GLN A 156 -31.52 20.96 1.60
N HIS A 157 -30.58 20.07 1.29
CA HIS A 157 -30.01 19.15 2.29
C HIS A 157 -29.25 19.93 3.38
N THR A 158 -28.45 20.92 2.99
CA THR A 158 -27.64 21.71 3.93
C THR A 158 -28.45 22.73 4.74
N SER A 159 -29.68 23.10 4.32
CA SER A 159 -30.61 23.89 5.15
C SER A 159 -31.27 23.07 6.26
N GLY A 160 -31.10 21.75 6.27
CA GLY A 160 -31.76 20.83 7.20
C GLY A 160 -33.20 20.48 6.81
N ASP A 161 -33.62 20.85 5.59
CA ASP A 161 -34.90 20.43 5.06
C ASP A 161 -34.83 18.95 4.65
N PRO A 162 -35.86 18.13 4.93
CA PRO A 162 -35.87 16.74 4.50
C PRO A 162 -35.78 16.66 2.98
N ALA A 163 -34.65 16.19 2.46
CA ALA A 163 -34.49 15.88 1.06
C ALA A 163 -35.12 14.52 0.77
N THR A 164 -36.07 14.47 -0.17
CA THR A 164 -36.57 13.21 -0.74
C THR A 164 -35.79 12.91 -2.01
N LEU A 165 -35.49 11.62 -2.24
CA LEU A 165 -34.86 11.17 -3.49
C LEU A 165 -35.54 11.81 -4.71
N THR A 166 -34.77 12.59 -5.45
CA THR A 166 -35.19 13.23 -6.71
C THR A 166 -34.55 12.48 -7.87
N VAL A 167 -35.37 11.86 -8.71
CA VAL A 167 -34.90 11.14 -9.91
C VAL A 167 -35.32 11.90 -11.15
N THR A 168 -34.32 12.35 -11.92
CA THR A 168 -34.48 13.01 -13.21
C THR A 168 -33.84 12.14 -14.28
N ALA A 169 -34.63 11.73 -15.28
CA ALA A 169 -34.12 10.95 -16.40
C ALA A 169 -33.14 11.79 -17.23
N MET A 170 -32.10 11.14 -17.77
CA MET A 170 -31.22 11.78 -18.74
C MET A 170 -32.02 12.16 -20.00
N PRO A 171 -31.94 13.42 -20.46
CA PRO A 171 -32.56 13.88 -21.70
C PRO A 171 -32.19 13.02 -22.91
N ALA A 172 -33.13 12.77 -23.80
CA ALA A 172 -32.91 11.99 -25.02
C ALA A 172 -31.84 12.61 -25.96
N SER A 173 -31.58 13.91 -25.83
CA SER A 173 -30.48 14.60 -26.54
C SER A 173 -29.09 14.12 -26.13
N HIS A 174 -28.96 13.54 -24.93
CA HIS A 174 -27.69 13.01 -24.39
C HIS A 174 -27.52 11.51 -24.68
N GLY A 175 -28.27 10.95 -25.64
CA GLY A 175 -28.15 9.52 -25.99
C GLY A 175 -26.77 9.12 -26.54
N SER A 176 -25.96 10.06 -27.03
CA SER A 176 -24.55 9.81 -27.39
C SER A 176 -23.63 9.63 -26.18
N GLU A 177 -24.10 10.00 -25.00
CA GLU A 177 -23.35 9.94 -23.74
C GLU A 177 -23.63 8.64 -22.98
N GLU A 178 -24.41 7.70 -23.54
CA GLU A 178 -24.64 6.39 -22.94
C GLU A 178 -23.31 5.66 -22.75
N LEU A 179 -23.08 5.18 -21.53
CA LEU A 179 -21.86 4.47 -21.17
C LEU A 179 -21.89 3.03 -21.75
N PRO A 180 -20.76 2.50 -22.23
CA PRO A 180 -20.64 1.14 -22.75
C PRO A 180 -20.61 0.11 -21.61
N LEU A 181 -21.67 0.06 -20.81
CA LEU A 181 -21.86 -0.91 -19.73
C LEU A 181 -22.49 -2.21 -20.26
N PRO A 182 -22.33 -3.35 -19.56
CA PRO A 182 -22.83 -4.62 -20.04
C PRO A 182 -24.35 -4.61 -20.16
N ASP A 183 -24.86 -5.01 -21.33
CA ASP A 183 -26.27 -5.03 -21.64
C ASP A 183 -27.03 -6.15 -20.88
N ALA A 184 -28.32 -6.32 -21.17
CA ALA A 184 -29.11 -7.38 -20.52
C ALA A 184 -28.64 -8.80 -20.89
N ALA A 185 -28.25 -9.03 -22.15
CA ALA A 185 -27.79 -10.33 -22.62
C ALA A 185 -26.41 -10.68 -22.07
N GLU A 186 -25.50 -9.69 -21.99
CA GLU A 186 -24.18 -9.86 -21.38
C GLU A 186 -24.30 -10.18 -19.89
N ARG A 187 -25.23 -9.51 -19.18
CA ARG A 187 -25.51 -9.83 -17.77
C ARG A 187 -26.15 -11.21 -17.58
N ASP A 188 -27.02 -11.63 -18.49
CA ASP A 188 -27.57 -12.98 -18.47
C ASP A 188 -26.47 -14.03 -18.67
N ALA A 189 -25.43 -13.73 -19.46
CA ALA A 189 -24.29 -14.62 -19.65
C ALA A 189 -23.50 -14.89 -18.35
N TYR A 190 -23.52 -13.97 -17.38
CA TYR A 190 -22.87 -14.17 -16.08
C TYR A 190 -23.44 -15.35 -15.29
N GLN A 191 -24.68 -15.75 -15.57
CA GLN A 191 -25.29 -16.95 -14.98
C GLN A 191 -24.57 -18.25 -15.40
N HIS A 192 -23.72 -18.19 -16.42
CA HIS A 192 -22.92 -19.29 -16.93
C HIS A 192 -21.48 -19.29 -16.41
N ILE A 193 -21.09 -18.32 -15.57
CA ILE A 193 -19.77 -18.35 -14.89
C ILE A 193 -19.73 -19.59 -13.98
N SER A 194 -18.79 -20.48 -14.26
CA SER A 194 -18.62 -21.75 -13.54
C SER A 194 -17.80 -21.53 -12.28
N TYR A 195 -18.28 -22.00 -11.13
CA TYR A 195 -17.44 -21.99 -9.93
C TYR A 195 -16.22 -22.90 -10.11
N THR A 196 -16.41 -24.12 -10.61
CA THR A 196 -15.34 -25.11 -10.78
C THR A 196 -14.26 -24.63 -11.76
N ASP A 197 -14.66 -24.02 -12.88
CA ASP A 197 -13.73 -23.73 -13.99
C ASP A 197 -13.22 -22.28 -14.00
N SER A 198 -13.99 -21.33 -13.47
CA SER A 198 -13.65 -19.89 -13.53
C SER A 198 -13.27 -19.32 -12.16
N VAL A 199 -14.07 -19.59 -11.13
CA VAL A 199 -13.91 -18.94 -9.80
C VAL A 199 -12.88 -19.65 -8.93
N ALA A 200 -13.02 -20.96 -8.72
CA ALA A 200 -12.13 -21.72 -7.86
C ALA A 200 -10.65 -21.61 -8.28
N PRO A 201 -10.29 -21.62 -9.58
CA PRO A 201 -8.90 -21.38 -9.99
C PRO A 201 -8.37 -19.99 -9.60
N ILE A 202 -9.20 -18.94 -9.64
CA ILE A 202 -8.81 -17.59 -9.18
C ILE A 202 -8.57 -17.63 -7.66
N LEU A 203 -9.52 -18.18 -6.90
CA LEU A 203 -9.39 -18.30 -5.44
C LEU A 203 -8.14 -19.10 -5.04
N MET A 204 -7.84 -20.20 -5.73
CA MET A 204 -6.66 -21.02 -5.48
C MET A 204 -5.35 -20.26 -5.72
N ARG A 205 -5.28 -19.43 -6.77
CA ARG A 205 -4.07 -18.66 -7.08
C ARG A 205 -3.88 -17.42 -6.21
N LYS A 206 -4.98 -16.79 -5.77
CA LYS A 206 -4.95 -15.43 -5.19
C LYS A 206 -5.29 -15.39 -3.70
N CYS A 207 -6.04 -16.37 -3.19
CA CYS A 207 -6.61 -16.31 -1.84
C CYS A 207 -6.23 -17.51 -0.95
N VAL A 208 -6.12 -18.71 -1.53
CA VAL A 208 -5.97 -19.96 -0.76
C VAL A 208 -4.67 -20.02 0.04
N ASP A 209 -3.58 -19.37 -0.39
CA ASP A 209 -2.32 -19.37 0.35
C ASP A 209 -2.49 -18.89 1.81
N CYS A 210 -3.32 -17.85 1.99
CA CYS A 210 -3.70 -17.34 3.31
C CYS A 210 -4.94 -18.05 3.86
N HIS A 211 -5.92 -18.38 3.02
CA HIS A 211 -7.21 -18.97 3.41
C HIS A 211 -7.26 -20.50 3.34
N ARG A 212 -6.14 -21.21 3.47
CA ARG A 212 -6.13 -22.67 3.63
C ARG A 212 -6.24 -23.06 5.10
N PRO A 213 -6.64 -24.31 5.44
CA PRO A 213 -6.68 -24.76 6.83
C PRO A 213 -5.34 -24.55 7.55
N GLY A 214 -5.35 -23.86 8.69
CA GLY A 214 -4.14 -23.52 9.45
C GLY A 214 -3.34 -22.33 8.89
N GLY A 215 -3.83 -21.67 7.84
CA GLY A 215 -3.30 -20.38 7.36
C GLY A 215 -3.73 -19.21 8.24
N ILE A 216 -3.23 -18.02 7.90
CA ILE A 216 -3.53 -16.80 8.66
C ILE A 216 -4.96 -16.26 8.42
N GLY A 217 -5.60 -16.64 7.30
CA GLY A 217 -6.96 -16.22 7.01
C GLY A 217 -7.93 -16.60 8.15
N PRO A 218 -8.90 -15.73 8.50
CA PRO A 218 -9.81 -15.96 9.63
C PRO A 218 -10.72 -17.19 9.45
N TRP A 219 -10.80 -17.71 8.23
CA TRP A 219 -11.54 -18.92 7.86
C TRP A 219 -10.89 -19.57 6.63
N ALA A 220 -11.14 -20.87 6.45
CA ALA A 220 -10.54 -21.66 5.38
C ALA A 220 -11.49 -21.91 4.19
N MET A 221 -10.99 -21.65 2.99
CA MET A 221 -11.60 -21.94 1.68
C MET A 221 -11.51 -23.44 1.38
N THR A 222 -12.48 -24.20 1.86
CA THR A 222 -12.48 -25.68 1.84
C THR A 222 -13.57 -26.31 0.98
N SER A 223 -14.57 -25.53 0.56
CA SER A 223 -15.65 -25.99 -0.31
C SER A 223 -16.43 -24.81 -0.89
N HIS A 224 -17.19 -25.06 -1.95
CA HIS A 224 -18.15 -24.15 -2.56
C HIS A 224 -19.17 -23.63 -1.55
N ALA A 225 -19.69 -24.50 -0.67
CA ALA A 225 -20.67 -24.09 0.34
C ALA A 225 -20.09 -23.04 1.29
N MET A 226 -18.81 -23.17 1.65
CA MET A 226 -18.09 -22.16 2.43
C MET A 226 -17.95 -20.86 1.63
N ILE A 227 -17.47 -20.93 0.38
CA ILE A 227 -17.34 -19.73 -0.48
C ILE A 227 -18.68 -19.02 -0.68
N GLN A 228 -19.75 -19.77 -0.94
CA GLN A 228 -21.09 -19.23 -1.14
C GLN A 228 -21.58 -18.50 0.12
N GLY A 229 -21.35 -19.05 1.31
CA GLY A 229 -21.70 -18.42 2.59
C GLY A 229 -20.95 -17.11 2.85
N PHE A 230 -19.68 -17.03 2.45
CA PHE A 230 -18.85 -15.82 2.56
C PHE A 230 -18.96 -14.88 1.35
N SER A 231 -19.74 -15.23 0.32
CA SER A 231 -19.79 -14.50 -0.94
C SER A 231 -20.13 -13.00 -0.81
N PRO A 232 -21.04 -12.55 0.09
CA PRO A 232 -21.27 -11.11 0.28
C PRO A 232 -20.05 -10.37 0.82
N MET A 233 -19.28 -10.99 1.72
CA MET A 233 -18.04 -10.44 2.27
C MET A 233 -16.92 -10.43 1.23
N ILE A 234 -16.80 -11.49 0.41
CA ILE A 234 -15.83 -11.52 -0.69
C ILE A 234 -16.11 -10.36 -1.66
N ARG A 235 -17.37 -10.18 -2.09
CA ARG A 235 -17.75 -9.06 -2.96
C ARG A 235 -17.42 -7.70 -2.33
N GLU A 236 -17.76 -7.51 -1.06
CA GLU A 236 -17.52 -6.23 -0.38
C GLU A 236 -16.02 -5.95 -0.24
N THR A 237 -15.21 -6.90 0.21
CA THR A 237 -13.75 -6.71 0.35
C THR A 237 -13.03 -6.48 -0.99
N ILE A 238 -13.53 -7.03 -2.10
CA ILE A 238 -13.03 -6.72 -3.46
C ILE A 238 -13.38 -5.27 -3.83
N LEU A 239 -14.64 -4.85 -3.65
CA LEU A 239 -15.08 -3.49 -4.00
C LEU A 239 -14.43 -2.41 -3.14
N THR A 240 -14.09 -2.70 -1.89
CA THR A 240 -13.34 -1.79 -1.01
C THR A 240 -11.83 -2.00 -1.07
N LYS A 241 -11.32 -2.82 -2.00
CA LYS A 241 -9.89 -3.12 -2.21
C LYS A 241 -9.14 -3.56 -0.94
N ARG A 242 -9.85 -4.20 0.00
CA ARG A 242 -9.28 -4.82 1.22
C ARG A 242 -8.73 -6.23 0.95
N MET A 243 -9.27 -6.89 -0.07
CA MET A 243 -8.82 -8.21 -0.51
C MET A 243 -8.72 -8.26 -2.03
N PRO A 244 -7.74 -8.99 -2.58
CA PRO A 244 -6.56 -9.53 -1.89
C PRO A 244 -5.66 -8.39 -1.39
N PRO A 245 -4.91 -8.58 -0.28
CA PRO A 245 -4.17 -7.50 0.37
C PRO A 245 -2.82 -7.26 -0.32
N TRP A 246 -2.86 -6.96 -1.62
CA TRP A 246 -1.67 -6.65 -2.42
C TRP A 246 -1.27 -5.20 -2.29
N HIS A 247 -2.26 -4.30 -2.33
CA HIS A 247 -2.18 -2.86 -2.15
C HIS A 247 -1.21 -2.10 -3.07
N ALA A 248 -0.40 -2.77 -3.90
CA ALA A 248 0.35 -2.14 -4.97
C ALA A 248 -0.54 -1.87 -6.19
N ASP A 249 -0.32 -0.72 -6.79
CA ASP A 249 -1.02 -0.25 -7.98
C ASP A 249 -0.61 -1.11 -9.19
N PRO A 250 -1.55 -1.81 -9.85
CA PRO A 250 -1.23 -2.66 -11.00
C PRO A 250 -0.72 -1.87 -12.22
N ALA A 251 -0.86 -0.54 -12.23
CA ALA A 251 -0.28 0.32 -13.27
C ALA A 251 1.21 0.64 -13.04
N VAL A 252 1.80 0.27 -11.90
CA VAL A 252 3.15 0.67 -11.49
C VAL A 252 3.99 -0.54 -11.09
N GLY A 253 5.10 -0.74 -11.81
CA GLY A 253 6.04 -1.83 -11.53
C GLY A 253 5.50 -3.21 -11.94
N ASN A 254 6.38 -4.21 -11.87
CA ASN A 254 6.02 -5.62 -12.05
C ASN A 254 6.77 -6.44 -11.00
N PHE A 255 6.02 -7.22 -10.22
CA PHE A 255 6.56 -7.90 -9.05
C PHE A 255 6.27 -9.39 -9.10
N ALA A 256 7.20 -10.18 -8.58
CA ALA A 256 7.01 -11.59 -8.38
C ALA A 256 5.90 -11.83 -7.32
N HIS A 257 5.12 -12.89 -7.52
CA HIS A 257 4.02 -13.29 -6.63
C HIS A 257 2.90 -12.24 -6.49
N ASP A 258 2.59 -11.54 -7.58
CA ASP A 258 1.47 -10.61 -7.64
C ASP A 258 0.13 -11.34 -7.40
N ILE A 259 -0.48 -11.06 -6.25
CA ILE A 259 -1.79 -11.59 -5.84
C ILE A 259 -2.95 -10.61 -6.12
N SER A 260 -2.73 -9.47 -6.79
CA SER A 260 -3.81 -8.60 -7.26
C SER A 260 -4.75 -9.32 -8.22
N LEU A 261 -5.98 -8.82 -8.36
CA LEU A 261 -6.94 -9.30 -9.32
C LEU A 261 -6.86 -8.46 -10.60
N THR A 262 -6.87 -9.11 -11.76
CA THR A 262 -7.10 -8.39 -13.03
C THR A 262 -8.55 -7.89 -13.10
N ILE A 263 -8.83 -6.96 -14.03
CA ILE A 263 -10.19 -6.46 -14.28
C ILE A 263 -11.16 -7.63 -14.54
N GLU A 264 -10.76 -8.59 -15.35
CA GLU A 264 -11.57 -9.75 -15.70
C GLU A 264 -11.76 -10.71 -14.52
N GLU A 265 -10.75 -10.86 -13.66
CA GLU A 265 -10.86 -11.66 -12.44
C GLU A 265 -11.82 -11.00 -11.43
N GLU A 266 -11.75 -9.68 -11.25
CA GLU A 266 -12.72 -8.92 -10.42
C GLU A 266 -14.14 -9.07 -10.95
N GLN A 267 -14.33 -8.85 -12.26
CA GLN A 267 -15.61 -9.02 -12.93
C GLN A 267 -16.14 -10.44 -12.78
N THR A 268 -15.29 -11.46 -12.99
CA THR A 268 -15.69 -12.87 -12.86
C THR A 268 -16.19 -13.18 -11.46
N LEU A 269 -15.44 -12.77 -10.43
CA LEU A 269 -15.81 -13.01 -9.04
C LEU A 269 -17.10 -12.27 -8.67
N VAL A 270 -17.16 -10.96 -8.91
CA VAL A 270 -18.31 -10.15 -8.48
C VAL A 270 -19.58 -10.51 -9.26
N ASN A 271 -19.51 -10.71 -10.58
CA ASN A 271 -20.67 -11.09 -11.38
C ASN A 271 -21.19 -12.49 -11.02
N TRP A 272 -20.29 -13.44 -10.73
CA TRP A 272 -20.69 -14.76 -10.25
C TRP A 272 -21.41 -14.68 -8.90
N ILE A 273 -20.93 -13.85 -7.97
CA ILE A 273 -21.56 -13.62 -6.66
C ILE A 273 -22.95 -13.00 -6.85
N GLU A 274 -23.07 -11.96 -7.68
CA GLU A 274 -24.34 -11.29 -7.98
C GLU A 274 -25.35 -12.21 -8.70
N ALA A 275 -24.87 -13.20 -9.47
CA ALA A 275 -25.69 -14.24 -10.09
C ALA A 275 -26.10 -15.38 -9.11
N GLY A 276 -25.76 -15.26 -7.83
CA GLY A 276 -26.14 -16.18 -6.74
C GLY A 276 -25.08 -17.19 -6.34
N ALA A 277 -23.81 -16.98 -6.73
CA ALA A 277 -22.66 -17.81 -6.37
C ALA A 277 -22.89 -19.31 -6.66
N ARG A 278 -23.34 -19.64 -7.87
CA ARG A 278 -23.75 -20.99 -8.26
C ARG A 278 -22.56 -21.95 -8.32
N ARG A 279 -22.76 -23.20 -7.90
CA ARG A 279 -21.71 -24.23 -7.84
C ARG A 279 -21.23 -24.73 -9.21
N GLY A 280 -22.12 -24.85 -10.17
CA GLY A 280 -21.82 -25.59 -11.41
C GLY A 280 -21.62 -27.10 -11.17
N ASP A 281 -21.11 -27.78 -12.20
CA ASP A 281 -20.91 -29.23 -12.24
C ASP A 281 -19.48 -29.63 -11.84
N GLY A 282 -19.26 -30.92 -11.57
CA GLY A 282 -17.94 -31.49 -11.28
C GLY A 282 -17.54 -31.54 -9.79
N PRO A 283 -16.36 -32.14 -9.50
CA PRO A 283 -15.80 -32.16 -8.14
C PRO A 283 -15.42 -30.75 -7.70
N ASP A 284 -15.42 -30.51 -6.39
CA ASP A 284 -15.04 -29.22 -5.84
C ASP A 284 -13.50 -29.08 -5.77
N PRO A 285 -12.88 -28.12 -6.48
CA PRO A 285 -11.43 -27.98 -6.45
C PRO A 285 -10.88 -27.64 -5.05
N LEU A 286 -11.66 -26.93 -4.23
CA LEU A 286 -11.23 -26.47 -2.90
C LEU A 286 -11.20 -27.59 -1.85
N GLU A 287 -11.88 -28.71 -2.09
CA GLU A 287 -11.79 -29.89 -1.20
C GLU A 287 -10.39 -30.52 -1.22
N SER A 288 -9.57 -30.21 -2.23
CA SER A 288 -8.19 -30.69 -2.36
C SER A 288 -7.15 -29.82 -1.64
N VAL A 289 -7.55 -28.67 -1.09
CA VAL A 289 -6.64 -27.73 -0.44
C VAL A 289 -6.08 -28.34 0.85
N ALA A 290 -4.77 -28.57 0.86
CA ALA A 290 -4.08 -29.08 2.04
C ALA A 290 -3.94 -28.01 3.13
N ALA A 291 -3.88 -28.48 4.38
CA ALA A 291 -3.55 -27.62 5.50
C ALA A 291 -2.10 -27.10 5.40
N VAL A 292 -1.82 -25.97 6.06
CA VAL A 292 -0.44 -25.49 6.21
C VAL A 292 0.38 -26.52 6.97
N GLU A 293 1.52 -26.92 6.41
CA GLU A 293 2.50 -27.72 7.12
C GLU A 293 3.41 -26.81 7.97
N SER A 294 3.67 -27.21 9.22
CA SER A 294 4.63 -26.54 10.10
C SER A 294 6.02 -27.17 9.95
N THR A 295 6.49 -27.27 8.72
CA THR A 295 7.73 -27.98 8.35
C THR A 295 8.72 -27.04 7.67
N TRP A 296 9.99 -27.44 7.69
CA TRP A 296 11.04 -26.72 6.98
C TRP A 296 10.90 -26.95 5.47
N ALA A 297 10.53 -25.91 4.73
CA ALA A 297 10.14 -25.99 3.32
C ALA A 297 11.32 -26.32 2.40
N LEU A 298 12.54 -26.01 2.81
CA LEU A 298 13.77 -26.26 2.04
C LEU A 298 14.55 -27.49 2.55
N GLY A 299 13.94 -28.33 3.40
CA GLY A 299 14.62 -29.40 4.15
C GLY A 299 15.11 -28.91 5.51
N GLU A 300 15.82 -29.76 6.27
CA GLU A 300 16.33 -29.38 7.60
C GLU A 300 17.39 -28.25 7.48
N PRO A 301 17.26 -27.13 8.23
CA PRO A 301 18.25 -26.06 8.24
C PRO A 301 19.60 -26.50 8.81
N ASP A 302 20.67 -25.83 8.39
CA ASP A 302 22.02 -26.08 8.92
C ASP A 302 22.20 -25.56 10.35
N LEU A 303 21.47 -24.50 10.71
CA LEU A 303 21.35 -23.98 12.07
C LEU A 303 19.90 -23.62 12.38
N ILE A 304 19.40 -24.06 13.52
CA ILE A 304 18.10 -23.68 14.06
C ILE A 304 18.35 -22.83 15.32
N ILE A 305 17.71 -21.66 15.35
CA ILE A 305 17.71 -20.72 16.47
C ILE A 305 16.32 -20.77 17.10
N ASP A 306 16.25 -21.20 18.35
CA ASP A 306 15.02 -21.16 19.14
C ASP A 306 14.95 -19.83 19.91
N LEU A 307 13.92 -19.02 19.64
CA LEU A 307 13.70 -17.79 20.39
C LEU A 307 13.15 -18.09 21.80
N PRO A 308 13.37 -17.22 22.79
CA PRO A 308 12.71 -17.30 24.08
C PRO A 308 11.19 -17.39 23.94
N GLY A 309 10.55 -18.18 24.82
CA GLY A 309 9.09 -18.31 24.80
C GLY A 309 8.39 -17.06 25.31
N PHE A 310 7.30 -16.66 24.65
CA PHE A 310 6.49 -15.50 25.02
C PHE A 310 5.01 -15.89 25.15
N THR A 311 4.31 -15.29 26.13
CA THR A 311 2.87 -15.52 26.33
C THR A 311 2.10 -14.29 25.85
N VAL A 312 1.38 -14.45 24.75
CA VAL A 312 0.53 -13.41 24.17
C VAL A 312 -0.83 -13.44 24.87
N PRO A 313 -1.28 -12.32 25.48
CA PRO A 313 -2.57 -12.24 26.14
C PRO A 313 -3.72 -12.33 25.13
N ALA A 314 -4.92 -12.66 25.62
CA ALA A 314 -6.10 -12.78 24.76
C ALA A 314 -6.53 -11.46 24.11
N THR A 315 -6.28 -10.33 24.77
CA THR A 315 -6.72 -9.00 24.32
C THR A 315 -5.71 -7.94 24.76
N GLY A 316 -5.60 -6.86 24.00
CA GLY A 316 -4.75 -5.72 24.32
C GLY A 316 -3.84 -5.36 23.16
N VAL A 317 -3.17 -4.22 23.29
CA VAL A 317 -2.04 -3.83 22.44
C VAL A 317 -0.77 -4.22 23.18
N LEU A 318 0.18 -4.83 22.47
CA LEU A 318 1.49 -5.15 23.00
C LEU A 318 2.52 -4.24 22.35
N ASP A 319 3.48 -3.81 23.15
CA ASP A 319 4.70 -3.20 22.63
C ASP A 319 5.51 -4.27 21.89
N TYR A 320 6.46 -3.83 21.08
CA TYR A 320 7.40 -4.74 20.43
C TYR A 320 8.23 -5.51 21.47
N GLU A 321 8.41 -6.80 21.23
CA GLU A 321 9.21 -7.68 22.08
C GLU A 321 10.53 -8.01 21.38
N ASN A 322 11.66 -7.64 21.99
CA ASN A 322 12.97 -7.88 21.42
C ASN A 322 13.65 -9.08 22.10
N PHE A 323 14.20 -9.97 21.29
CA PHE A 323 14.93 -11.15 21.75
C PHE A 323 16.35 -11.16 21.20
N ALA A 324 17.29 -11.63 22.03
CA ALA A 324 18.66 -11.93 21.61
C ALA A 324 19.00 -13.41 21.87
N VAL A 325 19.73 -14.02 20.94
CA VAL A 325 20.25 -15.38 21.08
C VAL A 325 21.70 -15.41 20.61
N ALA A 326 22.61 -15.79 21.50
CA ALA A 326 24.03 -15.95 21.19
C ALA A 326 24.26 -16.92 20.01
N ASN A 327 25.12 -16.53 19.07
CA ASN A 327 25.47 -17.39 17.93
C ASN A 327 26.33 -18.59 18.40
N PRO A 328 25.90 -19.85 18.19
CA PRO A 328 26.65 -21.02 18.64
C PRO A 328 27.81 -21.41 17.71
N LEU A 329 27.95 -20.76 16.55
CA LEU A 329 28.94 -21.11 15.53
C LEU A 329 30.36 -20.69 15.95
N ALA A 330 31.32 -21.62 15.82
CA ALA A 330 32.74 -21.32 16.07
C ALA A 330 33.45 -20.69 14.86
N THR A 331 32.86 -20.78 13.67
CA THR A 331 33.40 -20.25 12.42
C THR A 331 32.33 -19.45 11.69
N PRO A 332 32.72 -18.39 10.97
CA PRO A 332 31.76 -17.61 10.20
C PRO A 332 31.18 -18.43 9.04
N VAL A 333 29.97 -18.07 8.61
CA VAL A 333 29.24 -18.75 7.53
C VAL A 333 28.59 -17.75 6.59
N TRP A 334 28.29 -18.20 5.38
CA TRP A 334 27.44 -17.48 4.44
C TRP A 334 26.05 -18.10 4.44
N VAL A 335 25.02 -17.29 4.68
CA VAL A 335 23.62 -17.70 4.62
C VAL A 335 23.09 -17.43 3.21
N ARG A 336 22.36 -18.40 2.64
CA ARG A 336 21.70 -18.30 1.32
C ARG A 336 20.17 -18.31 1.39
N ALA A 337 19.62 -18.73 2.51
CA ALA A 337 18.19 -18.69 2.76
C ALA A 337 17.90 -18.69 4.25
N VAL A 338 16.73 -18.17 4.60
CA VAL A 338 16.19 -18.13 5.96
C VAL A 338 14.73 -18.60 5.91
N GLN A 339 14.31 -19.35 6.92
CA GLN A 339 12.90 -19.65 7.14
C GLN A 339 12.55 -19.37 8.60
N ILE A 340 11.45 -18.67 8.84
CA ILE A 340 10.94 -18.39 10.19
C ILE A 340 9.64 -19.16 10.38
N ILE A 341 9.57 -19.97 11.43
CA ILE A 341 8.37 -20.75 11.80
C ILE A 341 7.86 -20.23 13.15
N PRO A 342 6.74 -19.50 13.18
CA PRO A 342 6.07 -19.11 14.41
C PRO A 342 5.67 -20.31 15.27
N GLY A 343 5.70 -20.15 16.59
CA GLY A 343 5.05 -21.08 17.52
C GLY A 343 3.53 -21.00 17.41
N ASP A 344 2.99 -19.77 17.34
CA ASP A 344 1.59 -19.50 17.01
C ASP A 344 1.46 -18.51 15.83
N ARG A 345 1.07 -19.04 14.66
CA ARG A 345 0.89 -18.27 13.42
C ARG A 345 -0.22 -17.22 13.49
N GLN A 346 -1.16 -17.34 14.42
CA GLN A 346 -2.23 -16.34 14.59
C GLN A 346 -1.78 -15.18 15.46
N ALA A 347 -0.80 -15.40 16.34
CA ALA A 347 -0.30 -14.38 17.27
C ALA A 347 0.83 -13.54 16.67
N VAL A 348 1.76 -14.15 15.93
CA VAL A 348 2.94 -13.45 15.37
C VAL A 348 2.53 -12.68 14.12
N HIS A 349 2.59 -11.35 14.19
CA HIS A 349 2.26 -10.47 13.08
C HIS A 349 3.47 -10.15 12.20
N HIS A 350 4.66 -9.96 12.77
CA HIS A 350 5.92 -9.98 12.01
C HIS A 350 7.12 -10.31 12.91
N VAL A 351 8.24 -10.67 12.29
CA VAL A 351 9.55 -10.84 12.94
C VAL A 351 10.61 -10.16 12.09
N ILE A 352 11.42 -9.28 12.67
CA ILE A 352 12.62 -8.74 12.03
C ILE A 352 13.81 -9.47 12.64
N ALA A 353 14.43 -10.37 11.87
CA ALA A 353 15.61 -11.11 12.30
C ALA A 353 16.88 -10.45 11.77
N THR A 354 17.82 -10.11 12.65
CA THR A 354 19.12 -9.51 12.31
C THR A 354 20.29 -10.26 12.94
N VAL A 355 21.51 -9.94 12.51
CA VAL A 355 22.75 -10.47 13.10
C VAL A 355 23.72 -9.34 13.46
N GLY A 356 23.88 -9.11 14.76
CA GLY A 356 24.58 -7.95 15.30
C GLY A 356 25.85 -8.28 16.10
N PRO A 357 26.28 -7.37 16.98
CA PRO A 357 27.35 -7.61 17.96
C PRO A 357 27.08 -8.83 18.86
N HIS A 358 28.12 -9.39 19.48
CA HIS A 358 27.96 -10.50 20.40
C HIS A 358 27.40 -10.04 21.75
N SER A 359 26.21 -10.53 22.10
CA SER A 359 25.60 -10.37 23.43
C SER A 359 25.68 -11.67 24.24
N PRO A 360 26.66 -11.83 25.15
CA PRO A 360 26.78 -13.03 25.96
C PRO A 360 25.68 -13.15 27.03
N ALA A 361 25.00 -12.04 27.35
CA ALA A 361 23.87 -12.01 28.29
C ALA A 361 22.52 -12.27 27.61
N ASN A 362 22.49 -12.38 26.27
CA ASN A 362 21.26 -12.33 25.48
C ASN A 362 20.44 -11.08 25.81
N ASP A 363 21.12 -9.94 25.91
CA ASP A 363 20.48 -8.64 26.06
C ASP A 363 20.06 -8.14 24.68
N ALA A 364 18.79 -7.81 24.52
CA ALA A 364 18.26 -7.39 23.24
C ALA A 364 18.66 -5.95 22.87
N ASP A 365 19.00 -5.13 23.89
CA ASP A 365 19.45 -3.75 23.72
C ASP A 365 20.87 -3.67 23.09
N ASP A 366 21.59 -4.79 23.01
CA ASP A 366 22.90 -4.87 22.35
C ASP A 366 22.81 -4.95 20.80
N GLY A 367 21.60 -5.16 20.27
CA GLY A 367 21.33 -5.21 18.83
C GLY A 367 20.63 -3.94 18.35
N ASP A 368 20.77 -3.64 17.06
CA ASP A 368 20.11 -2.50 16.43
C ASP A 368 19.45 -2.96 15.12
N ALA A 369 18.12 -3.08 15.12
CA ALA A 369 17.38 -3.56 13.96
C ALA A 369 17.46 -2.62 12.73
N LEU A 370 17.87 -1.36 12.91
CA LEU A 370 18.01 -0.39 11.83
C LEU A 370 19.35 -0.50 11.12
N THR A 371 20.42 -0.79 11.86
CA THR A 371 21.80 -0.79 11.34
C THR A 371 22.41 -2.18 11.21
N ASP A 372 21.91 -3.17 11.97
CA ASP A 372 22.40 -4.54 11.87
C ASP A 372 21.96 -5.21 10.56
N PRO A 373 22.82 -6.03 9.94
CA PRO A 373 22.46 -6.83 8.78
C PRO A 373 21.20 -7.67 9.03
N GLN A 374 20.15 -7.39 8.26
CA GLN A 374 18.89 -8.12 8.35
C GLN A 374 18.96 -9.46 7.60
N LEU A 375 18.68 -10.55 8.33
CA LEU A 375 18.59 -11.90 7.79
C LEU A 375 17.29 -12.10 7.00
N MET A 376 16.17 -11.70 7.60
CA MET A 376 14.84 -11.83 7.01
C MET A 376 13.82 -11.04 7.84
N THR A 377 12.84 -10.43 7.15
CA THR A 377 11.58 -10.02 7.76
C THR A 377 10.51 -11.06 7.47
N PHE A 378 10.03 -11.71 8.52
CA PHE A 378 8.83 -12.54 8.47
C PHE A 378 7.61 -11.64 8.52
N VAL A 379 6.69 -11.87 7.59
CA VAL A 379 5.33 -11.36 7.59
C VAL A 379 4.43 -12.51 7.17
N PRO A 380 3.17 -12.57 7.62
CA PRO A 380 2.25 -13.59 7.19
C PRO A 380 2.16 -13.71 5.66
N GLY A 381 2.42 -14.92 5.16
CA GLY A 381 2.52 -15.20 3.72
C GLY A 381 3.95 -15.17 3.16
N ASN A 382 4.95 -14.69 3.91
CA ASN A 382 6.37 -14.75 3.58
C ASN A 382 7.16 -15.45 4.70
N GLU A 383 7.03 -16.78 4.79
CA GLU A 383 7.70 -17.58 5.83
C GLU A 383 9.13 -18.01 5.45
N VAL A 384 9.45 -17.99 4.15
CA VAL A 384 10.74 -18.44 3.59
C VAL A 384 11.31 -17.37 2.69
N TYR A 385 12.56 -16.97 2.95
CA TYR A 385 13.31 -16.11 2.05
C TYR A 385 14.53 -16.84 1.50
N GLN A 386 14.44 -17.25 0.23
CA GLN A 386 15.59 -17.68 -0.55
C GLN A 386 16.25 -16.46 -1.19
N TYR A 387 17.52 -16.23 -0.87
CA TYR A 387 18.25 -15.10 -1.42
C TYR A 387 18.44 -15.24 -2.93
N PRO A 388 18.57 -14.12 -3.67
CA PRO A 388 18.87 -14.16 -5.10
C PRO A 388 20.11 -15.02 -5.40
N GLU A 389 20.10 -15.68 -6.56
CA GLU A 389 21.21 -16.54 -6.99
C GLU A 389 22.55 -15.79 -7.00
N GLY A 390 23.60 -16.45 -6.52
CA GLY A 390 24.94 -15.87 -6.43
C GLY A 390 25.13 -14.88 -5.28
N THR A 391 24.11 -14.67 -4.43
CA THR A 391 24.18 -13.78 -3.27
C THR A 391 24.17 -14.54 -1.94
N GLY A 392 24.65 -13.89 -0.88
CA GLY A 392 24.51 -14.38 0.48
C GLY A 392 24.78 -13.31 1.53
N LEU A 393 24.37 -13.59 2.77
CA LEU A 393 24.62 -12.73 3.92
C LEU A 393 25.70 -13.36 4.82
N TYR A 394 26.67 -12.56 5.24
CA TYR A 394 27.77 -13.01 6.11
C TYR A 394 27.34 -13.02 7.57
N VAL A 395 27.49 -14.17 8.24
CA VAL A 395 27.24 -14.33 9.67
C VAL A 395 28.58 -14.56 10.37
N PRO A 396 29.10 -13.58 11.16
CA PRO A 396 30.32 -13.77 11.93
C PRO A 396 30.17 -14.84 13.01
N ALA A 397 31.24 -15.53 13.39
CA ALA A 397 31.20 -16.50 14.51
C ALA A 397 30.91 -15.82 15.87
N ASN A 398 31.53 -14.67 16.11
CA ASN A 398 31.42 -13.91 17.35
C ASN A 398 30.33 -12.83 17.24
N SER A 399 29.09 -13.27 17.02
CA SER A 399 27.89 -12.41 16.89
C SER A 399 26.75 -12.91 17.78
N SER A 400 25.59 -12.25 17.70
CA SER A 400 24.32 -12.74 18.22
C SER A 400 23.21 -12.49 17.20
N PHE A 401 22.16 -13.29 17.30
CA PHE A 401 20.95 -13.13 16.51
C PHE A 401 19.95 -12.32 17.32
N TYR A 402 19.38 -11.30 16.70
CA TYR A 402 18.34 -10.48 17.31
C TYR A 402 17.02 -10.68 16.55
N ALA A 403 15.92 -10.66 17.27
CA ALA A 403 14.58 -10.77 16.71
C ALA A 403 13.67 -9.75 17.38
N GLN A 404 13.22 -8.76 16.62
CA GLN A 404 12.16 -7.85 17.02
C GLN A 404 10.82 -8.47 16.60
N MET A 405 9.95 -8.70 17.58
CA MET A 405 8.69 -9.42 17.43
C MET A 405 7.52 -8.47 17.63
N HIS A 406 6.57 -8.51 16.69
CA HIS A 406 5.28 -7.84 16.85
C HIS A 406 4.17 -8.88 16.94
N TYR A 407 3.45 -8.84 18.06
CA TYR A 407 2.35 -9.76 18.36
C TYR A 407 1.00 -9.04 18.29
N THR A 408 0.01 -9.70 17.68
CA THR A 408 -1.38 -9.23 17.65
C THR A 408 -2.27 -10.16 18.48
N THR A 409 -3.07 -9.57 19.37
CA THR A 409 -4.03 -10.33 20.17
C THR A 409 -5.25 -10.72 19.33
N TYR A 410 -5.71 -11.98 19.45
CA TYR A 410 -6.79 -12.52 18.61
C TYR A 410 -7.96 -13.12 19.42
N GLY A 411 -8.12 -12.68 20.68
CA GLY A 411 -9.22 -13.10 21.56
C GLY A 411 -8.96 -14.37 22.36
N ARG A 412 -7.75 -14.94 22.29
CA ARG A 412 -7.31 -16.13 23.03
C ARG A 412 -5.87 -15.95 23.47
N GLU A 413 -5.56 -16.40 24.69
CA GLU A 413 -4.17 -16.45 25.15
C GLU A 413 -3.41 -17.50 24.33
N ALA A 414 -2.21 -17.15 23.90
CA ALA A 414 -1.34 -17.97 23.06
C ALA A 414 0.08 -18.00 23.62
N SER A 415 0.79 -19.09 23.37
CA SER A 415 2.22 -19.18 23.66
C SER A 415 2.97 -19.26 22.33
N ASP A 416 3.95 -18.39 22.16
CA ASP A 416 4.83 -18.40 21.01
C ASP A 416 6.24 -18.83 21.41
N ASN A 417 6.86 -19.60 20.53
CA ASN A 417 8.25 -20.05 20.61
C ASN A 417 8.78 -20.17 19.19
N THR A 418 8.84 -19.01 18.53
CA THR A 418 9.28 -18.88 17.14
C THR A 418 10.68 -19.46 16.94
N ARG A 419 10.88 -20.10 15.79
CA ARG A 419 12.16 -20.70 15.38
C ARG A 419 12.64 -20.11 14.07
N ILE A 420 13.94 -19.82 14.01
CA ILE A 420 14.61 -19.28 12.81
C ILE A 420 15.57 -20.35 12.29
N GLY A 421 15.35 -20.81 11.06
CA GLY A 421 16.22 -21.74 10.36
C GLY A 421 17.12 -21.03 9.36
N LEU A 422 18.43 -21.24 9.46
CA LEU A 422 19.42 -20.72 8.52
C LEU A 422 19.94 -21.83 7.61
N TYR A 423 20.00 -21.56 6.32
CA TYR A 423 20.57 -22.46 5.31
C TYR A 423 21.87 -21.85 4.79
N PHE A 424 22.96 -22.60 4.91
CA PHE A 424 24.29 -22.13 4.55
C PHE A 424 24.57 -22.33 3.05
N ALA A 425 25.40 -21.45 2.51
CA ALA A 425 25.98 -21.62 1.20
C ALA A 425 27.17 -22.60 1.29
N GLU A 426 27.27 -23.52 0.33
CA GLU A 426 28.39 -24.47 0.26
C GLU A 426 29.73 -23.78 -0.03
N GLN A 427 29.67 -22.64 -0.74
CA GLN A 427 30.81 -21.82 -1.13
C GLN A 427 30.48 -20.35 -0.85
N ALA A 428 31.51 -19.51 -0.73
CA ALA A 428 31.30 -18.07 -0.63
C ALA A 428 30.54 -17.57 -1.87
N PRO A 429 29.47 -16.77 -1.69
CA PRO A 429 28.72 -16.20 -2.80
C PRO A 429 29.57 -15.19 -3.58
N GLU A 430 29.21 -14.93 -4.83
CA GLU A 430 29.89 -13.92 -5.67
C GLU A 430 29.62 -12.49 -5.18
N HIS A 431 28.43 -12.28 -4.60
CA HIS A 431 28.00 -10.97 -4.10
C HIS A 431 27.42 -11.06 -2.69
N VAL A 432 27.61 -9.97 -1.94
CA VAL A 432 26.97 -9.80 -0.63
C VAL A 432 25.57 -9.22 -0.85
N LEU A 433 24.56 -9.86 -0.27
CA LEU A 433 23.20 -9.32 -0.21
C LEU A 433 23.14 -8.23 0.87
N GLN A 434 22.54 -7.09 0.52
CA GLN A 434 22.35 -5.95 1.41
C GLN A 434 20.85 -5.73 1.67
N HIS A 435 20.52 -5.46 2.92
CA HIS A 435 19.19 -5.06 3.37
C HIS A 435 19.36 -3.78 4.19
N TYR A 436 19.07 -2.65 3.57
CA TYR A 436 19.19 -1.34 4.21
C TYR A 436 17.86 -0.61 4.16
N ALA A 437 17.65 0.29 5.12
CA ALA A 437 16.43 1.06 5.23
C ALA A 437 16.66 2.52 4.87
N ILE A 438 15.70 3.09 4.14
CA ILE A 438 15.50 4.54 4.09
C ILE A 438 14.68 4.90 5.32
N ILE A 439 15.14 5.86 6.12
CA ILE A 439 14.40 6.35 7.29
C ILE A 439 14.36 7.86 7.33
N ASN A 440 13.35 8.41 8.00
CA ASN A 440 13.31 9.83 8.38
C ASN A 440 13.04 9.96 9.88
N PRO A 441 14.08 10.10 10.72
CA PRO A 441 13.91 10.28 12.17
C PRO A 441 13.33 11.66 12.54
N GLN A 442 13.32 12.62 11.61
CA GLN A 442 12.78 13.97 11.84
C GLN A 442 11.27 14.08 11.64
N LEU A 443 10.61 12.97 11.26
CA LEU A 443 9.18 12.86 10.99
C LEU A 443 8.35 13.60 12.04
N GLN A 444 7.48 14.52 11.61
CA GLN A 444 6.46 15.12 12.47
C GLN A 444 5.14 15.32 11.74
N ILE A 445 4.14 14.51 12.11
CA ILE A 445 2.81 14.53 11.52
C ILE A 445 1.89 15.41 12.38
N PRO A 446 1.37 16.54 11.86
CA PRO A 446 0.50 17.42 12.63
C PRO A 446 -0.80 16.74 13.06
N ALA A 447 -1.33 17.14 14.22
CA ALA A 447 -2.66 16.72 14.70
C ALA A 447 -3.75 17.02 13.64
N GLY A 448 -4.65 16.08 13.42
CA GLY A 448 -5.80 16.22 12.53
C GLY A 448 -5.48 16.27 11.02
N ALA A 449 -4.22 16.13 10.61
CA ALA A 449 -3.84 16.14 9.19
C ALA A 449 -4.42 14.91 8.48
N ARG A 450 -5.24 15.11 7.43
CA ARG A 450 -5.79 14.00 6.61
C ARG A 450 -4.77 13.41 5.66
N GLU A 451 -3.82 14.24 5.24
CA GLU A 451 -2.75 13.90 4.31
C GLU A 451 -1.51 14.72 4.69
N HIS A 452 -0.50 14.03 5.18
CA HIS A 452 0.82 14.59 5.47
C HIS A 452 1.86 13.72 4.77
N GLU A 453 2.56 14.25 3.78
CA GLU A 453 3.59 13.51 3.06
C GLU A 453 4.96 13.76 3.68
N GLU A 454 5.72 12.69 3.86
CA GLU A 454 7.12 12.74 4.28
C GLU A 454 7.96 11.98 3.26
N THR A 455 9.19 12.46 3.06
CA THR A 455 10.10 11.94 2.05
C THR A 455 11.48 11.72 2.67
N ALA A 456 12.13 10.63 2.29
CA ALA A 456 13.57 10.44 2.44
C ALA A 456 14.10 9.60 1.28
N TYR A 457 15.41 9.48 1.14
CA TYR A 457 15.99 8.65 0.09
C TYR A 457 17.25 7.90 0.52
N TYR A 458 17.68 6.96 -0.31
CA TYR A 458 19.00 6.35 -0.23
C TYR A 458 19.73 6.56 -1.56
N GLN A 459 20.95 7.11 -1.52
CA GLN A 459 21.78 7.28 -2.71
C GLN A 459 22.84 6.18 -2.81
N PHE A 460 22.87 5.48 -3.94
CA PHE A 460 23.89 4.49 -4.24
C PHE A 460 25.20 5.16 -4.64
N GLN A 461 26.30 4.80 -4.00
CA GLN A 461 27.64 5.29 -4.35
C GLN A 461 28.38 4.42 -5.38
N ARG A 462 27.76 3.29 -5.74
CA ARG A 462 28.26 2.29 -6.68
C ARG A 462 27.10 1.77 -7.50
N ASP A 463 27.41 1.25 -8.68
CA ASP A 463 26.42 0.53 -9.49
C ASP A 463 25.81 -0.61 -8.67
N ALA A 464 24.49 -0.77 -8.72
CA ALA A 464 23.75 -1.70 -7.89
C ALA A 464 22.65 -2.44 -8.66
N ILE A 465 22.21 -3.56 -8.10
CA ILE A 465 21.05 -4.33 -8.56
C ILE A 465 20.06 -4.41 -7.41
N ILE A 466 18.89 -3.78 -7.58
CA ILE A 466 17.80 -3.76 -6.61
C ILE A 466 16.87 -4.94 -6.88
N TYR A 467 16.61 -5.74 -5.85
CA TYR A 467 15.76 -6.92 -5.92
C TYR A 467 14.35 -6.68 -5.40
N ALA A 468 14.20 -5.91 -4.32
CA ALA A 468 12.91 -5.70 -3.68
C ALA A 468 12.85 -4.40 -2.88
N LEU A 469 11.64 -3.89 -2.68
CA LEU A 469 11.33 -2.71 -1.87
C LEU A 469 10.29 -3.04 -0.80
N PHE A 470 10.40 -2.45 0.38
CA PHE A 470 9.53 -2.71 1.54
C PHE A 470 9.00 -1.39 2.11
N PRO A 471 7.77 -0.97 1.76
CA PRO A 471 7.12 0.16 2.41
C PRO A 471 6.71 -0.20 3.85
N HIS A 472 7.04 0.66 4.81
CA HIS A 472 6.60 0.53 6.19
C HIS A 472 6.25 1.89 6.82
N ALA A 473 5.10 1.88 7.49
CA ALA A 473 4.56 2.92 8.36
C ALA A 473 3.60 2.25 9.35
N HIS A 474 3.28 2.90 10.46
CA HIS A 474 2.34 2.41 11.47
C HIS A 474 0.88 2.77 11.11
N TYR A 475 0.02 2.96 12.12
CA TYR A 475 -1.43 3.08 11.97
C TYR A 475 -1.91 4.24 11.10
N ARG A 476 -1.06 5.24 10.86
CA ARG A 476 -1.40 6.43 10.08
C ARG A 476 -0.91 6.33 8.65
N GLY A 477 -0.06 5.35 8.30
CA GLY A 477 0.31 5.09 6.92
C GLY A 477 -0.93 4.95 6.03
N LYS A 478 -1.04 5.79 5.01
CA LYS A 478 -2.17 5.85 4.07
C LYS A 478 -1.76 5.41 2.66
N ALA A 479 -0.60 5.87 2.20
CA ALA A 479 -0.03 5.49 0.92
C ALA A 479 1.50 5.53 0.98
N SER A 480 2.17 4.73 0.15
CA SER A 480 3.63 4.71 0.05
C SER A 480 4.10 4.55 -1.39
N ARG A 481 5.15 5.28 -1.78
CA ARG A 481 5.69 5.30 -3.16
C ARG A 481 7.21 5.23 -3.14
N PHE A 482 7.79 4.53 -4.12
CA PHE A 482 9.23 4.54 -4.38
C PHE A 482 9.50 4.94 -5.82
N SER A 483 10.40 5.90 -6.00
CA SER A 483 10.93 6.30 -7.30
C SER A 483 12.44 6.09 -7.39
N LEU A 484 12.94 5.79 -8.58
CA LEU A 484 14.36 5.85 -8.90
C LEU A 484 14.65 7.17 -9.61
N ARG A 485 15.44 8.04 -8.98
CA ARG A 485 15.95 9.26 -9.62
C ARG A 485 17.39 9.03 -10.06
N TYR A 486 17.62 9.05 -11.36
CA TYR A 486 18.91 8.74 -11.96
C TYR A 486 19.83 9.98 -11.96
N PRO A 487 21.16 9.80 -12.12
CA PRO A 487 22.12 10.92 -12.14
C PRO A 487 21.89 11.97 -13.24
N ASP A 488 21.14 11.63 -14.29
CA ASP A 488 20.76 12.55 -15.36
C ASP A 488 19.54 13.43 -15.02
N GLY A 489 18.95 13.22 -13.83
CA GLY A 489 17.77 13.93 -13.34
C GLY A 489 16.44 13.31 -13.75
N SER A 490 16.43 12.21 -14.53
CA SER A 490 15.19 11.48 -14.83
C SER A 490 14.69 10.74 -13.58
N GLU A 491 13.37 10.65 -13.41
CA GLU A 491 12.72 9.95 -12.30
C GLU A 491 11.70 8.94 -12.83
N GLU A 492 11.73 7.73 -12.28
CA GLU A 492 10.83 6.63 -12.61
C GLU A 492 10.14 6.14 -11.33
N LEU A 493 8.81 6.20 -11.28
CA LEU A 493 8.03 5.59 -10.21
C LEU A 493 8.05 4.06 -10.39
N VAL A 494 8.63 3.34 -9.43
CA VAL A 494 8.84 1.88 -9.52
C VAL A 494 7.96 1.05 -8.59
N LEU A 495 7.41 1.67 -7.55
CA LEU A 495 6.40 1.06 -6.67
C LEU A 495 5.43 2.16 -6.20
N SER A 496 4.14 1.88 -6.28
CA SER A 496 3.08 2.70 -5.68
C SER A 496 2.15 1.79 -4.91
N SER A 497 1.94 2.08 -3.63
CA SER A 497 0.92 1.46 -2.79
C SER A 497 -0.05 2.54 -2.34
N PRO A 498 -1.13 2.79 -3.11
CA PRO A 498 -2.03 3.91 -2.86
C PRO A 498 -3.04 3.68 -1.73
N ASN A 499 -3.21 2.43 -1.30
CA ASN A 499 -4.03 2.03 -0.17
C ASN A 499 -3.17 1.20 0.81
N TYR A 500 -2.17 1.84 1.40
CA TYR A 500 -1.27 1.17 2.34
C TYR A 500 -2.05 0.72 3.59
N ASP A 501 -1.74 -0.47 4.10
CA ASP A 501 -2.32 -1.01 5.33
C ASP A 501 -1.20 -1.62 6.18
N PHE A 502 -1.02 -1.08 7.40
CA PHE A 502 -0.03 -1.54 8.37
C PHE A 502 -0.15 -3.05 8.70
N ASN A 503 -1.33 -3.64 8.58
CA ASN A 503 -1.53 -5.07 8.84
C ASN A 503 -0.95 -5.95 7.71
N TRP A 504 -0.58 -5.36 6.57
CA TRP A 504 -0.15 -6.07 5.37
C TRP A 504 1.17 -5.51 4.83
N GLN A 505 2.25 -5.81 5.53
CA GLN A 505 3.61 -5.41 5.16
C GLN A 505 4.27 -6.53 4.35
N ARG A 506 5.04 -6.19 3.31
CA ARG A 506 5.76 -7.18 2.48
C ARG A 506 6.85 -6.53 1.64
N TYR A 507 7.82 -7.35 1.23
CA TYR A 507 8.75 -6.99 0.18
C TYR A 507 8.08 -7.17 -1.18
N PHE A 508 8.05 -6.10 -1.97
CA PHE A 508 7.69 -6.12 -3.38
C PHE A 508 8.94 -6.49 -4.18
N LYS A 509 9.14 -7.78 -4.41
CA LYS A 509 10.25 -8.31 -5.20
C LYS A 509 10.00 -8.05 -6.67
N PHE A 510 10.88 -7.31 -7.34
CA PHE A 510 10.77 -7.09 -8.77
C PHE A 510 10.82 -8.42 -9.54
N GLU A 511 9.96 -8.57 -10.55
CA GLU A 511 10.05 -9.70 -11.47
C GLU A 511 11.38 -9.67 -12.24
N GLN A 512 11.81 -8.45 -12.64
CA GLN A 512 13.12 -8.18 -13.22
C GLN A 512 13.88 -7.22 -12.29
N PRO A 513 14.98 -7.67 -11.65
CA PRO A 513 15.79 -6.80 -10.80
C PRO A 513 16.25 -5.52 -11.52
N ARG A 514 16.29 -4.40 -10.79
CA ARG A 514 16.61 -3.09 -11.35
C ARG A 514 18.10 -2.82 -11.26
N HIS A 515 18.76 -2.70 -12.41
CA HIS A 515 20.15 -2.25 -12.49
C HIS A 515 20.19 -0.72 -12.46
N VAL A 516 20.95 -0.15 -11.54
CA VAL A 516 21.06 1.29 -11.36
C VAL A 516 22.53 1.71 -11.29
N PRO A 517 22.93 2.82 -11.95
CA PRO A 517 24.28 3.34 -11.84
C PRO A 517 24.50 4.03 -10.48
N ALA A 518 25.77 4.19 -10.10
CA ALA A 518 26.16 5.07 -9.01
C ALA A 518 25.55 6.48 -9.17
N GLY A 519 25.18 7.11 -8.07
CA GLY A 519 24.46 8.39 -7.98
C GLY A 519 22.94 8.28 -8.04
N THR A 520 22.39 7.10 -8.37
CA THR A 520 20.93 6.89 -8.35
C THR A 520 20.38 7.01 -6.93
N MET A 521 19.31 7.77 -6.77
CA MET A 521 18.55 7.89 -5.52
C MET A 521 17.31 7.00 -5.56
N VAL A 522 17.12 6.19 -4.53
CA VAL A 522 15.83 5.53 -4.25
C VAL A 522 15.04 6.47 -3.34
N VAL A 523 14.08 7.20 -3.89
CA VAL A 523 13.26 8.16 -3.16
C VAL A 523 12.02 7.46 -2.63
N HIS A 524 11.84 7.45 -1.31
CA HIS A 524 10.69 6.88 -0.62
C HIS A 524 9.80 7.99 -0.08
N ARG A 525 8.52 7.96 -0.45
CA ARG A 525 7.50 8.90 0.01
C ARG A 525 6.37 8.15 0.69
N THR A 526 5.95 8.62 1.86
CA THR A 526 4.83 8.04 2.59
C THR A 526 3.86 9.16 2.97
N VAL A 527 2.57 8.93 2.72
CA VAL A 527 1.47 9.81 3.13
C VAL A 527 0.84 9.24 4.40
N TYR A 528 0.64 10.09 5.40
CA TYR A 528 0.00 9.75 6.66
C TYR A 528 -1.36 10.43 6.82
N ASP A 529 -2.29 9.72 7.45
CA ASP A 529 -3.59 10.21 7.89
C ASP A 529 -3.67 10.20 9.42
N ASN A 530 -3.43 11.37 10.01
CA ASN A 530 -3.58 11.65 11.43
C ASN A 530 -4.93 12.31 11.76
N SER A 531 -5.95 12.15 10.91
CA SER A 531 -7.29 12.64 11.17
C SER A 531 -8.15 11.64 11.95
N ALA A 532 -9.31 12.09 12.42
CA ALA A 532 -10.30 11.23 13.07
C ALA A 532 -11.05 10.30 12.09
N ASN A 533 -10.88 10.50 10.77
CA ASN A 533 -11.49 9.64 9.74
C ASN A 533 -10.70 8.34 9.53
N ASN A 534 -9.41 8.32 9.90
CA ASN A 534 -8.64 7.08 9.95
C ASN A 534 -9.05 6.27 11.19
N LEU A 535 -9.81 5.20 10.99
CA LEU A 535 -10.30 4.34 12.08
C LEU A 535 -9.19 3.58 12.83
N SER A 536 -8.00 3.47 12.23
CA SER A 536 -6.82 2.88 12.87
C SER A 536 -6.07 3.88 13.74
N ASN A 537 -6.31 5.18 13.59
CA ASN A 537 -5.60 6.22 14.33
C ASN A 537 -5.99 6.20 15.83
N PRO A 538 -5.07 5.89 16.75
CA PRO A 538 -5.39 5.79 18.17
C PRO A 538 -5.63 7.15 18.84
N ASP A 539 -5.12 8.25 18.26
CA ASP A 539 -5.16 9.59 18.84
C ASP A 539 -4.93 10.66 17.76
N PRO A 540 -6.00 11.23 17.17
CA PRO A 540 -5.91 12.23 16.10
C PRO A 540 -5.59 13.64 16.60
N ASP A 541 -5.64 13.90 17.92
CA ASP A 541 -5.46 15.24 18.49
C ASP A 541 -3.98 15.54 18.82
N ARG A 542 -3.08 14.56 18.68
CA ARG A 542 -1.64 14.74 18.91
C ARG A 542 -0.86 14.98 17.61
N THR A 543 0.21 15.77 17.71
CA THR A 543 1.32 15.68 16.76
C THR A 543 2.11 14.40 17.03
N VAL A 544 2.44 13.66 15.99
CA VAL A 544 3.10 12.35 16.08
C VAL A 544 4.52 12.48 15.53
N SER A 545 5.50 11.95 16.27
CA SER A 545 6.91 11.91 15.86
C SER A 545 7.31 10.52 15.40
N TRP A 546 8.53 10.40 14.87
CA TRP A 546 9.18 9.12 14.65
C TRP A 546 9.26 8.30 15.95
N GLY A 547 9.05 6.99 15.86
CA GLY A 547 9.25 6.06 16.98
C GLY A 547 8.85 4.62 16.63
N GLU A 548 9.34 3.66 17.41
CA GLU A 548 9.14 2.22 17.16
C GLU A 548 7.75 1.73 17.54
N GLN A 549 7.04 2.43 18.42
CA GLN A 549 5.75 1.94 18.88
C GLN A 549 4.67 2.19 17.83
N THR A 550 3.71 1.28 17.71
CA THR A 550 2.61 1.39 16.72
C THR A 550 1.75 2.64 16.89
N SER A 551 1.75 3.26 18.08
CA SER A 551 1.07 4.53 18.35
C SER A 551 1.85 5.78 17.92
N GLU A 552 3.16 5.62 17.71
CA GLU A 552 4.10 6.56 17.07
C GLU A 552 4.06 6.34 15.55
N GLU A 553 5.05 6.83 14.79
CA GLU A 553 5.12 6.56 13.36
C GLU A 553 6.53 6.33 12.83
N MET A 554 6.63 5.74 11.63
CA MET A 554 7.89 5.52 10.93
C MET A 554 7.73 5.83 9.44
N LEU A 555 8.66 6.61 8.89
CA LEU A 555 9.03 6.44 7.49
C LEU A 555 10.14 5.40 7.47
N TYR A 556 9.83 4.19 6.99
CA TYR A 556 10.80 3.13 6.80
C TYR A 556 10.62 2.49 5.41
N GLY A 557 11.68 2.52 4.62
CA GLY A 557 11.69 1.98 3.26
C GLY A 557 12.82 0.97 3.08
N GLY A 558 12.55 -0.31 3.28
CA GLY A 558 13.56 -1.36 3.12
C GLY A 558 13.94 -1.58 1.65
N ILE A 559 15.24 -1.70 1.38
CA ILE A 559 15.81 -1.99 0.06
C ILE A 559 16.60 -3.28 0.15
N SER A 560 16.23 -4.28 -0.65
CA SER A 560 17.05 -5.48 -0.87
C SER A 560 17.85 -5.29 -2.16
N TYR A 561 19.18 -5.32 -2.09
CA TYR A 561 20.03 -5.09 -3.26
C TYR A 561 21.39 -5.75 -3.11
N ARG A 562 22.19 -5.69 -4.17
CA ARG A 562 23.64 -5.92 -4.12
C ARG A 562 24.36 -4.88 -4.95
N TYR A 563 25.65 -4.68 -4.71
CA TYR A 563 26.49 -3.95 -5.66
C TYR A 563 26.78 -4.80 -6.90
N ALA A 564 26.97 -4.13 -8.05
CA ALA A 564 27.14 -4.78 -9.35
C ALA A 564 28.53 -5.41 -9.49
N ASP A 565 29.56 -4.74 -8.97
CA ASP A 565 30.88 -5.33 -8.84
C ASP A 565 30.88 -6.48 -7.82
N ALA A 566 31.79 -7.42 -8.00
CA ALA A 566 31.98 -8.51 -7.05
C ALA A 566 32.24 -7.88 -5.66
N GLY A 567 31.47 -8.33 -4.67
CA GLY A 567 31.71 -7.87 -3.30
C GLY A 567 33.13 -8.27 -2.88
N ASN A 568 33.79 -7.47 -2.05
CA ASN A 568 34.94 -8.00 -1.35
C ASN A 568 34.43 -9.07 -0.38
N THR A 569 34.61 -10.34 -0.74
CA THR A 569 34.21 -11.48 0.10
C THR A 569 35.22 -11.74 1.21
N ASP A 570 36.27 -10.91 1.32
CA ASP A 570 37.22 -10.90 2.42
C ASP A 570 36.52 -10.48 3.73
N PRO A 571 36.45 -11.37 4.74
CA PRO A 571 35.87 -11.08 6.05
C PRO A 571 36.45 -9.87 6.76
N ASP A 572 37.73 -9.53 6.50
CA ASP A 572 38.45 -8.45 7.18
C ASP A 572 38.26 -7.09 6.48
N ALA A 573 37.87 -7.07 5.21
CA ALA A 573 37.65 -5.85 4.44
C ALA A 573 36.19 -5.36 4.47
N ASN A 574 35.25 -6.24 4.85
CA ASN A 574 33.86 -5.89 5.19
C ASN A 574 33.73 -5.42 6.66
N SER A 575 34.81 -4.96 7.29
CA SER A 575 34.76 -4.46 8.67
C SER A 575 33.74 -3.34 8.73
N ARG A 576 32.61 -3.65 9.38
CA ARG A 576 31.37 -2.90 9.51
C ARG A 576 31.52 -1.38 9.50
N VAL A 577 32.57 -0.85 10.11
CA VAL A 577 32.89 0.59 10.18
C VAL A 577 32.81 1.35 8.85
N ASP A 578 33.29 0.83 7.71
CA ASP A 578 33.23 1.58 6.44
C ASP A 578 31.89 1.41 5.71
N ALA A 579 31.32 0.19 5.70
CA ALA A 579 30.01 -0.06 5.11
C ALA A 579 28.86 0.60 5.89
N GLU A 580 28.94 0.57 7.22
CA GLU A 580 28.04 1.23 8.15
C GLU A 580 28.17 2.74 8.05
N ALA A 581 29.39 3.31 8.07
CA ALA A 581 29.57 4.74 7.86
C ALA A 581 29.02 5.21 6.51
N HIS A 582 29.24 4.44 5.44
CA HIS A 582 28.66 4.74 4.14
C HIS A 582 27.13 4.64 4.13
N PHE A 583 26.55 3.64 4.79
CA PHE A 583 25.10 3.49 4.95
C PHE A 583 24.51 4.66 5.73
N VAL A 584 25.02 4.93 6.93
CA VAL A 584 24.58 6.01 7.80
C VAL A 584 24.73 7.37 7.12
N THR A 585 25.81 7.59 6.36
CA THR A 585 25.97 8.82 5.56
C THR A 585 24.92 8.93 4.45
N SER A 586 24.66 7.84 3.71
CA SER A 586 23.64 7.86 2.64
C SER A 586 22.23 8.09 3.20
N VAL A 587 21.92 7.53 4.37
CA VAL A 587 20.64 7.74 5.07
C VAL A 587 20.54 9.16 5.59
N ALA A 588 21.60 9.69 6.23
CA ALA A 588 21.65 11.06 6.72
C ALA A 588 21.47 12.07 5.60
N LEU A 589 22.18 11.89 4.47
CA LEU A 589 21.94 12.67 3.25
C LEU A 589 20.47 12.61 2.86
N GLY A 590 19.90 11.40 2.87
CA GLY A 590 18.53 11.11 2.49
C GLY A 590 17.42 11.81 3.26
N PHE A 591 17.56 11.96 4.58
CA PHE A 591 16.54 12.64 5.40
C PHE A 591 16.85 14.11 5.65
N LEU A 592 18.11 14.53 5.56
CA LEU A 592 18.51 15.92 5.74
C LEU A 592 18.31 16.76 4.47
N ASP A 593 18.54 16.19 3.28
CA ASP A 593 18.30 16.87 2.00
C ASP A 593 16.81 16.87 1.66
N THR A 594 16.10 17.81 2.27
CA THR A 594 14.67 18.04 2.05
C THR A 594 14.36 18.55 0.63
N SER A 595 15.36 19.15 -0.04
CA SER A 595 15.22 19.69 -1.40
C SER A 595 15.36 18.62 -2.50
N LEU A 596 15.91 17.46 -2.16
CA LEU A 596 16.22 16.34 -3.05
C LEU A 596 17.21 16.72 -4.18
N ASP A 597 18.12 17.65 -3.91
CA ASP A 597 19.11 18.12 -4.87
C ASP A 597 20.48 17.41 -4.75
N GLY A 598 20.60 16.46 -3.83
CA GLY A 598 21.77 15.60 -3.64
C GLY A 598 22.85 16.20 -2.74
N ARG A 599 22.54 17.30 -2.05
CA ARG A 599 23.44 17.95 -1.09
C ARG A 599 22.64 18.41 0.13
N VAL A 600 23.29 18.43 1.28
CA VAL A 600 22.67 19.00 2.49
C VAL A 600 23.15 20.43 2.65
N SER A 601 22.22 21.38 2.66
CA SER A 601 22.52 22.78 2.96
C SER A 601 22.40 23.07 4.46
N LEU A 602 23.07 24.13 4.93
CA LEU A 602 22.98 24.52 6.34
C LEU A 602 21.56 24.93 6.75
N ASP A 603 20.74 25.38 5.80
CA ASP A 603 19.36 25.80 6.03
C ASP A 603 18.39 24.62 6.20
N GLU A 604 18.80 23.41 5.83
CA GLU A 604 18.03 22.18 6.04
C GLU A 604 18.33 21.54 7.40
N MET A 605 19.46 21.89 8.01
CA MET A 605 19.84 21.39 9.32
C MET A 605 18.88 21.86 10.43
N PRO A 606 18.75 21.07 11.52
CA PRO A 606 17.99 21.48 12.71
C PRO A 606 18.41 22.86 13.19
N GLY A 607 17.42 23.74 13.44
CA GLY A 607 17.66 25.16 13.74
C GLY A 607 18.57 25.40 14.96
N ASN A 608 18.51 24.51 15.95
CA ASN A 608 19.37 24.50 17.13
C ASN A 608 20.84 24.12 16.85
N MET A 609 21.13 23.48 15.70
CA MET A 609 22.45 22.99 15.33
C MET A 609 23.16 23.87 14.28
N ARG A 610 22.42 24.66 13.50
CA ARG A 610 22.99 25.48 12.40
C ARG A 610 24.20 26.31 12.83
N GLY A 611 24.13 26.95 14.00
CA GLY A 611 25.24 27.76 14.50
C GLY A 611 26.51 26.97 14.83
N GLN A 612 26.38 25.71 15.24
CA GLN A 612 27.50 24.82 15.55
C GLN A 612 28.10 24.21 14.28
N LEU A 613 27.25 23.95 13.28
CA LEU A 613 27.62 23.35 11.99
C LEU A 613 28.22 24.35 10.99
N ALA A 614 27.93 25.65 11.13
CA ALA A 614 28.29 26.67 10.14
C ALA A 614 29.76 26.66 9.72
N ALA A 615 30.69 26.59 10.69
CA ALA A 615 32.13 26.58 10.40
C ALA A 615 32.58 25.29 9.69
N ALA A 616 31.97 24.15 10.05
CA ALA A 616 32.26 22.88 9.40
C ALA A 616 31.77 22.90 7.94
N PHE A 617 30.55 23.38 7.71
CA PHE A 617 29.97 23.57 6.37
C PHE A 617 30.84 24.48 5.50
N GLU A 618 31.25 25.64 5.99
CA GLU A 618 32.14 26.56 5.26
C GLU A 618 33.48 25.91 4.91
N SER A 619 34.02 25.05 5.79
CA SER A 619 35.30 24.39 5.58
C SER A 619 35.24 23.18 4.63
N LEU A 620 34.12 22.45 4.63
CA LEU A 620 33.95 21.19 3.91
C LEU A 620 33.32 21.40 2.52
N ASP A 621 32.52 22.45 2.31
CA ASP A 621 32.01 22.86 0.98
C ASP A 621 33.12 23.52 0.14
N TYR A 622 34.21 22.79 -0.11
CA TYR A 622 35.40 23.30 -0.80
C TYR A 622 35.14 23.60 -2.29
N ASN A 623 34.08 23.04 -2.88
CA ASN A 623 33.68 23.27 -4.27
C ASN A 623 32.63 24.40 -4.40
N GLN A 624 32.21 25.01 -3.29
CA GLN A 624 31.23 26.10 -3.25
C GLN A 624 29.91 25.73 -3.93
N SER A 625 29.48 24.49 -3.72
CA SER A 625 28.23 23.97 -4.27
C SER A 625 27.01 24.55 -3.55
N GLY A 626 27.18 25.16 -2.36
CA GLY A 626 26.10 25.71 -1.54
C GLY A 626 25.55 24.71 -0.52
N GLY A 627 26.20 23.54 -0.38
CA GLY A 627 25.87 22.48 0.57
C GLY A 627 26.97 21.43 0.62
N LEU A 628 26.79 20.39 1.43
CA LEU A 628 27.68 19.25 1.48
C LEU A 628 27.14 18.14 0.59
N GLU A 629 27.89 17.81 -0.46
CA GLU A 629 27.69 16.60 -1.26
C GLU A 629 28.09 15.35 -0.43
N TYR A 630 27.76 14.16 -0.92
CA TYR A 630 27.99 12.89 -0.21
C TYR A 630 29.40 12.77 0.41
N ASP A 631 30.46 12.95 -0.37
CA ASP A 631 31.85 12.79 0.11
C ASP A 631 32.20 13.80 1.21
N GLN A 632 31.64 15.01 1.14
CA GLN A 632 31.87 16.06 2.14
C GLN A 632 31.06 15.78 3.41
N LEU A 633 29.83 15.29 3.27
CA LEU A 633 28.99 14.86 4.39
C LEU A 633 29.61 13.65 5.10
N TYR A 634 30.15 12.68 4.35
CA TYR A 634 30.88 11.54 4.90
C TYR A 634 32.04 12.00 5.79
N VAL A 635 32.83 12.97 5.33
CA VAL A 635 33.92 13.56 6.14
C VAL A 635 33.38 14.27 7.38
N LEU A 636 32.29 15.03 7.26
CA LEU A 636 31.65 15.67 8.42
C LEU A 636 31.30 14.62 9.48
N MET A 637 30.62 13.55 9.07
CA MET A 637 30.05 12.54 9.96
C MET A 637 31.11 11.64 10.59
N THR A 638 32.13 11.26 9.83
CA THR A 638 33.12 10.26 10.29
C THR A 638 34.40 10.86 10.86
N GLN A 639 34.69 12.13 10.58
CA GLN A 639 35.99 12.75 10.91
C GLN A 639 35.87 14.03 11.75
N THR A 640 34.66 14.43 12.16
CA THR A 640 34.47 15.63 12.99
C THR A 640 33.62 15.34 14.24
N PRO A 641 33.98 15.92 15.40
CA PRO A 641 33.16 15.77 16.62
C PRO A 641 31.75 16.37 16.50
N VAL A 642 31.55 17.33 15.60
CA VAL A 642 30.24 17.97 15.39
C VAL A 642 29.33 17.08 14.55
N GLY A 643 29.90 16.26 13.66
CA GLY A 643 29.14 15.24 12.92
C GLY A 643 28.69 14.09 13.81
N GLU A 644 29.52 13.65 14.76
CA GLU A 644 29.11 12.65 15.77
C GLU A 644 27.94 13.17 16.62
N ALA A 645 28.03 14.40 17.13
CA ALA A 645 26.94 15.04 17.88
C ALA A 645 25.66 15.30 17.04
N LEU A 646 25.78 15.39 15.71
CA LEU A 646 24.64 15.49 14.80
C LEU A 646 23.90 14.15 14.72
N MET A 647 24.62 13.04 14.68
CA MET A 647 24.02 11.71 14.67
C MET A 647 23.38 11.36 16.01
N ASP A 648 24.01 11.70 17.14
CA ASP A 648 23.42 11.52 18.47
C ASP A 648 22.13 12.35 18.70
N ALA A 649 21.90 13.36 17.88
CA ALA A 649 20.72 14.23 17.98
C ALA A 649 19.50 13.69 17.21
N PHE A 650 19.70 12.69 16.35
CA PHE A 650 18.66 11.97 15.62
C PHE A 650 18.44 10.59 16.23
#